data_AF-A0A329CF93-F1
#
_entry.id   AF-A0A329CF93-F1
#
_cell.length_a   1.000
_cell.length_b   1.000
_cell.length_c   1.000
_cell.angle_alpha   90.00
_cell.angle_beta   90.00
_cell.angle_gamma   90.00
#
_symmetry.space_group_name_H-M   'P 1'
#
loop_
_entity.id
_entity.type
_entity.pdbx_description
1 polymer ?
#
loop_
_entity_poly.entity_id
_entity_poly.type
_entity_poly.pdbx_seq_one_letter_code
_entity_poly.pdbx_strand_id
1 'polypeptide(L)'
;MAKISRRKTIRHVEVKASLRPSSPRKPQPPQAPVYKMRLILPDSKGNYRLGPNDEYTLDAAGLEHILNGDRADQVIRREGHPTEVRKVLKGGLHTSEGWQSFKDLRKEVVHGTIFRGDRDTLWYFARELQNGVILLKIPRELFQSNAAKLTMSADVHYKSGYLWKTLFPKGVSASKIVSIIDEALFHLVEKESDDGLKIGYALLDDPFTAMKVRVQVTGRKINSAFPTWGQPSTGNNGKPYSHADAIGFPIAESTVFFGDKQDSYDITKTSLLGESVVTLAMLRSATPSLFLQRPQFSSESRDLELRSAWNGELENWATKASTFDIEALRRYLHDVVIIKDSFPLLLDCYGPAYPELVADHDFRMLTAFRQNQIDGFKAVAHYDKIHGTGMAREYAFLFLKSKFLRVGGLDTWEAKRFHVAILQWVISSDDPELCCSYLKALAVSPSRVAMYSDVDLNPYAAQDITIIGVTDPDVRVKPNHFIRFSGNQAALNYIIHFRPEERDRLAHAALEIYIKHYTEFLIEQIRHADVEDLTSFAWFSDELVEIIMKDPTKMDSDALRLVLHDYYRIIQIAQIRVVADNHVILQGGKNLPFNDAEFSGYWVYTKIKHQRDWLAAQVNIFFSEFKELCEAIGNGQLANICDSRMKNFYRDIIPTPEAVPSRFRRWASPKINRKMDASELIDVMFPRGEPR
;
A
#
# COMPACT_ATOMS: atom_id res chain seq x y z
N MET A 1 -14.98 55.51 -68.02
CA MET A 1 -13.77 56.11 -68.64
C MET A 1 -13.36 57.34 -67.85
N ALA A 2 -12.12 57.41 -67.38
CA ALA A 2 -11.23 58.59 -67.42
C ALA A 2 -10.14 58.51 -66.35
N LYS A 3 -8.91 58.70 -66.82
CA LYS A 3 -7.62 58.75 -66.13
C LYS A 3 -7.45 60.02 -65.27
N ILE A 4 -6.38 59.99 -64.46
CA ILE A 4 -5.31 61.01 -64.26
C ILE A 4 -4.98 61.06 -62.75
N SER A 5 -3.90 60.42 -62.28
CA SER A 5 -2.53 60.95 -62.14
C SER A 5 -2.43 62.23 -61.31
N ARG A 6 -1.79 62.16 -60.13
CA ARG A 6 -0.56 62.94 -59.81
C ARG A 6 0.02 62.61 -58.44
N ARG A 7 1.34 62.82 -58.38
CA ARG A 7 2.34 62.52 -57.35
C ARG A 7 2.44 63.60 -56.24
N LYS A 8 3.20 63.21 -55.19
CA LYS A 8 3.90 63.99 -54.13
C LYS A 8 3.00 64.45 -52.97
N THR A 9 3.39 64.32 -51.70
CA THR A 9 4.67 64.72 -51.10
C THR A 9 4.88 64.03 -49.74
N ILE A 10 6.13 63.64 -49.46
CA ILE A 10 6.62 63.20 -48.16
C ILE A 10 6.78 64.42 -47.24
N ARG A 11 6.24 64.38 -46.02
CA ARG A 11 6.70 65.19 -44.89
C ARG A 11 6.85 64.30 -43.66
N HIS A 12 8.05 64.27 -43.10
CA HIS A 12 8.36 63.70 -41.80
C HIS A 12 7.51 64.36 -40.71
N VAL A 13 6.92 63.54 -39.84
CA VAL A 13 6.41 63.96 -38.53
C VAL A 13 6.90 62.95 -37.50
N GLU A 14 7.48 63.50 -36.44
CA GLU A 14 8.15 62.85 -35.31
C GLU A 14 7.29 61.80 -34.61
N VAL A 15 7.90 60.65 -34.31
CA VAL A 15 7.34 59.64 -33.40
C VAL A 15 7.53 60.14 -31.96
N LYS A 16 6.50 60.74 -31.37
CA LYS A 16 6.41 60.88 -29.92
C LYS A 16 6.09 59.53 -29.30
N ALA A 17 7.04 59.00 -28.52
CA ALA A 17 6.83 57.85 -27.65
C ALA A 17 5.72 58.15 -26.64
N SER A 18 4.57 57.48 -26.77
CA SER A 18 3.54 57.49 -25.74
C SER A 18 3.86 56.44 -24.67
N LEU A 19 4.16 56.94 -23.47
CA LEU A 19 4.25 56.15 -22.25
C LEU A 19 2.89 55.48 -22.00
N ARG A 20 2.84 54.15 -22.12
CA ARG A 20 1.71 53.37 -21.59
C ARG A 20 1.73 53.44 -20.06
N PRO A 21 0.58 53.57 -19.39
CA PRO A 21 0.51 53.52 -17.94
C PRO A 21 0.96 52.14 -17.46
N SER A 22 1.88 52.12 -16.50
CA SER A 22 2.26 50.93 -15.76
C SER A 22 1.02 50.29 -15.14
N SER A 23 0.76 49.03 -15.48
CA SER A 23 -0.21 48.19 -14.79
C SER A 23 0.10 48.23 -13.28
N PRO A 24 -0.90 48.35 -12.38
CA PRO A 24 -0.64 48.24 -10.96
C PRO A 24 0.04 46.90 -10.69
N ARG A 25 1.28 46.94 -10.16
CA ARG A 25 1.97 45.75 -9.68
C ARG A 25 1.00 45.04 -8.73
N LYS A 26 0.63 43.80 -9.04
CA LYS A 26 0.01 42.92 -8.05
C LYS A 26 0.89 42.98 -6.79
N PRO A 27 0.31 43.21 -5.59
CA PRO A 27 1.09 43.21 -4.37
C PRO A 27 1.90 41.91 -4.34
N GLN A 28 3.23 42.03 -4.15
CA GLN A 28 4.02 40.85 -3.82
C GLN A 28 3.37 40.22 -2.58
N PRO A 29 3.15 38.89 -2.57
CA PRO A 29 2.70 38.25 -1.36
C PRO A 29 3.69 38.59 -0.23
N PRO A 30 3.22 38.89 0.99
CA PRO A 30 4.10 39.18 2.11
C PRO A 30 5.16 38.09 2.22
N GLN A 31 6.43 38.50 2.24
CA GLN A 31 7.52 37.57 2.48
C GLN A 31 7.31 36.95 3.86
N ALA A 32 7.31 35.62 3.94
CA ALA A 32 7.23 34.93 5.22
C ALA A 32 8.38 35.41 6.13
N PRO A 33 8.14 35.57 7.45
CA PRO A 33 9.20 35.94 8.37
C PRO A 33 10.36 34.95 8.23
N VAL A 34 11.58 35.48 8.04
CA VAL A 34 12.78 34.65 7.88
C VAL A 34 13.11 34.01 9.22
N TYR A 35 12.77 32.75 9.41
CA TYR A 35 13.18 32.00 10.60
C TYR A 35 14.69 31.83 10.62
N LYS A 36 15.33 32.39 11.64
CA LYS A 36 16.73 32.12 11.99
C LYS A 36 16.73 31.09 13.11
N MET A 37 17.47 30.00 12.92
CA MET A 37 17.63 28.98 13.97
C MET A 37 18.15 29.66 15.24
N ARG A 38 17.41 29.50 16.33
CA ARG A 38 17.70 30.12 17.64
C ARG A 38 17.84 29.03 18.70
N LEU A 39 18.68 29.28 19.69
CA LEU A 39 18.78 28.41 20.86
C LEU A 39 17.52 28.58 21.70
N ILE A 40 16.78 27.50 21.90
CA ILE A 40 15.56 27.49 22.70
C ILE A 40 15.87 26.77 24.01
N LEU A 41 15.84 27.53 25.10
CA LEU A 41 16.06 27.01 26.44
C LEU A 41 14.75 27.07 27.24
N PRO A 42 14.49 26.12 28.12
CA PRO A 42 13.35 26.21 29.02
C PRO A 42 13.55 27.36 30.01
N ASP A 43 12.44 27.97 30.43
CA ASP A 43 12.43 28.91 31.55
C ASP A 43 12.68 28.19 32.90
N SER A 44 12.73 28.96 33.98
CA SER A 44 12.93 28.44 35.35
C SER A 44 11.88 27.44 35.82
N LYS A 45 10.73 27.35 35.13
CA LYS A 45 9.64 26.41 35.41
C LYS A 45 9.63 25.23 34.43
N GLY A 46 10.63 25.13 33.54
CA GLY A 46 10.71 24.08 32.53
C GLY A 46 9.89 24.33 31.27
N ASN A 47 9.34 25.54 31.05
CA ASN A 47 8.52 25.84 29.88
C ASN A 47 9.33 26.43 28.74
N TYR A 48 8.95 26.09 27.51
CA TYR A 48 9.53 26.65 26.30
C TYR A 48 8.59 27.69 25.69
N ARG A 49 9.17 28.82 25.24
CA ARG A 49 8.46 29.84 24.46
C ARG A 49 8.78 29.66 22.99
N LEU A 50 7.74 29.52 22.16
CA LEU A 50 7.85 29.07 20.78
C LEU A 50 7.02 29.93 19.82
N GLY A 51 7.38 29.85 18.54
CA GLY A 51 6.75 30.54 17.42
C GLY A 51 7.16 32.02 17.29
N PRO A 52 6.56 32.72 16.32
CA PRO A 52 6.82 34.13 16.10
C PRO A 52 6.53 34.94 17.38
N ASN A 53 7.50 35.76 17.79
CA ASN A 53 7.39 36.61 18.99
C ASN A 53 7.10 35.84 20.30
N ASP A 54 7.51 34.57 20.40
CA ASP A 54 7.38 33.78 21.63
C ASP A 54 5.93 33.61 22.12
N GLU A 55 4.99 33.61 21.17
CA GLU A 55 3.56 33.67 21.46
C GLU A 55 2.96 32.35 21.98
N TYR A 56 3.65 31.21 21.80
CA TYR A 56 3.20 29.90 22.27
C TYR A 56 4.04 29.39 23.44
N THR A 57 3.43 28.58 24.30
CA THR A 57 4.09 27.95 25.46
C THR A 57 3.93 26.44 25.42
N LEU A 58 5.06 25.71 25.47
CA LEU A 58 5.10 24.26 25.69
C LEU A 58 5.62 24.01 27.10
N ASP A 59 4.77 23.48 27.97
CA ASP A 59 5.16 23.14 29.35
C ASP A 59 5.79 21.74 29.42
N ALA A 60 6.41 21.43 30.56
CA ALA A 60 7.06 20.13 30.78
C ALA A 60 6.10 18.95 30.60
N ALA A 61 4.83 19.10 31.01
CA ALA A 61 3.81 18.07 30.85
C ALA A 61 3.43 17.83 29.38
N GLY A 62 3.29 18.89 28.58
CA GLY A 62 3.04 18.81 27.15
C GLY A 62 4.23 18.21 26.40
N LEU A 63 5.47 18.53 26.80
CA LEU A 63 6.65 17.88 26.24
C LEU A 63 6.68 16.37 26.59
N GLU A 64 6.42 16.00 27.84
CA GLU A 64 6.35 14.60 28.28
C GLU A 64 5.26 13.82 27.54
N HIS A 65 4.10 14.42 27.33
CA HIS A 65 3.02 13.88 26.50
C HIS A 65 3.49 13.60 25.06
N ILE A 66 4.26 14.51 24.46
CA ILE A 66 4.83 14.31 23.12
C ILE A 66 5.85 13.17 23.12
N LEU A 67 6.76 13.17 24.10
CA LEU A 67 7.87 12.22 24.16
C LEU A 67 7.39 10.81 24.48
N ASN A 68 6.74 10.62 25.64
CA ASN A 68 6.48 9.31 26.21
C ASN A 68 5.00 8.87 26.13
N GLY A 69 4.10 9.85 25.90
CA GLY A 69 2.67 9.64 25.85
C GLY A 69 2.02 9.37 27.19
N ASP A 70 0.72 9.65 27.25
CA ASP A 70 -0.08 9.40 28.44
C ASP A 70 -0.55 7.95 28.48
N ARG A 71 -0.45 7.33 29.64
CA ARG A 71 -0.81 5.92 29.85
C ARG A 71 -1.95 5.82 30.87
N ALA A 72 -2.78 4.80 30.72
CA ALA A 72 -3.84 4.48 31.67
C ALA A 72 -3.91 2.96 31.88
N ASP A 73 -4.51 2.55 33.00
CA ASP A 73 -4.86 1.17 33.26
C ASP A 73 -6.27 0.88 32.74
N GLN A 74 -6.38 -0.18 31.94
CA GLN A 74 -7.64 -0.73 31.48
C GLN A 74 -7.90 -2.05 32.20
N VAL A 75 -9.00 -2.11 32.93
CA VAL A 75 -9.45 -3.31 33.63
C VAL A 75 -10.33 -4.13 32.70
N ILE A 76 -9.91 -5.35 32.38
CA ILE A 76 -10.65 -6.31 31.57
C ILE A 76 -11.24 -7.35 32.51
N ARG A 77 -12.57 -7.40 32.59
CA ARG A 77 -13.32 -8.42 33.31
C ARG A 77 -13.93 -9.37 32.29
N ARG A 78 -13.56 -10.65 32.36
CA ARG A 78 -14.18 -11.72 31.58
C ARG A 78 -14.86 -12.68 32.56
N GLU A 79 -16.09 -13.09 32.27
CA GLU A 79 -16.79 -14.06 33.12
C GLU A 79 -15.97 -15.35 33.24
N GLY A 80 -15.81 -15.86 34.45
CA GLY A 80 -15.02 -17.06 34.73
C GLY A 80 -13.50 -16.89 34.71
N HIS A 81 -12.97 -15.69 34.45
CA HIS A 81 -11.53 -15.44 34.41
C HIS A 81 -11.08 -14.37 35.43
N PRO A 82 -9.82 -14.42 35.90
CA PRO A 82 -9.25 -13.36 36.72
C PRO A 82 -9.35 -12.00 36.04
N THR A 83 -9.54 -10.95 36.85
CA THR A 83 -9.49 -9.58 36.36
C THR A 83 -8.08 -9.27 35.86
N GLU A 84 -7.97 -8.86 34.60
CA GLU A 84 -6.71 -8.51 33.98
C GLU A 84 -6.58 -6.99 33.86
N VAL A 85 -5.43 -6.43 34.24
CA VAL A 85 -5.14 -5.00 34.09
C VAL A 85 -4.10 -4.82 33.00
N ARG A 86 -4.45 -4.11 31.93
CA ARG A 86 -3.56 -3.82 30.80
C ARG A 86 -3.27 -2.34 30.69
N LYS A 87 -2.04 -1.98 30.31
CA LYS A 87 -1.67 -0.59 30.01
C LYS A 87 -2.18 -0.19 28.63
N VAL A 88 -2.85 0.96 28.53
CA VAL A 88 -3.34 1.54 27.27
C VAL A 88 -2.90 2.99 27.10
N LEU A 89 -2.86 3.46 25.86
CA LEU A 89 -2.56 4.84 25.50
C LEU A 89 -3.77 5.75 25.71
N LYS A 90 -3.60 6.79 26.52
CA LYS A 90 -4.60 7.84 26.77
C LYS A 90 -4.39 9.07 25.87
N GLY A 91 -3.20 9.25 25.33
CA GLY A 91 -2.85 10.36 24.43
C GLY A 91 -1.34 10.39 24.14
N GLY A 92 -0.90 11.28 23.25
CA GLY A 92 0.53 11.53 23.03
C GLY A 92 1.26 10.36 22.39
N LEU A 93 2.55 10.18 22.71
CA LEU A 93 3.47 9.16 22.16
C LEU A 93 3.80 9.43 20.69
N HIS A 94 4.80 10.27 20.46
CA HIS A 94 5.25 10.71 19.14
C HIS A 94 6.75 10.52 18.92
N THR A 95 7.40 9.68 19.74
CA THR A 95 8.82 9.32 19.58
C THR A 95 9.02 7.81 19.53
N SER A 96 10.17 7.41 18.98
CA SER A 96 10.59 6.02 18.90
C SER A 96 10.82 5.42 20.28
N GLU A 97 11.42 6.19 21.18
CA GLU A 97 11.73 5.83 22.56
C GLU A 97 10.44 5.68 23.38
N GLY A 98 9.48 6.60 23.20
CA GLY A 98 8.17 6.52 23.82
C GLY A 98 7.38 5.28 23.38
N TRP A 99 7.43 4.95 22.09
CA TRP A 99 6.85 3.71 21.58
C TRP A 99 7.52 2.47 22.17
N GLN A 100 8.85 2.40 22.15
CA GLN A 100 9.59 1.28 22.73
C GLN A 100 9.20 1.05 24.20
N SER A 101 9.21 2.12 24.99
CA SER A 101 8.84 2.08 26.41
C SER A 101 7.41 1.59 26.63
N PHE A 102 6.47 1.94 25.75
CA PHE A 102 5.10 1.44 25.83
C PHE A 102 5.00 -0.03 25.39
N LYS A 103 5.69 -0.41 24.31
CA LYS A 103 5.73 -1.80 23.81
C LYS A 103 6.30 -2.77 24.84
N ASP A 104 7.31 -2.36 25.61
CA ASP A 104 7.90 -3.20 26.66
C ASP A 104 6.90 -3.55 27.78
N LEU A 105 5.83 -2.76 27.94
CA LEU A 105 4.70 -3.03 28.84
C LEU A 105 3.61 -3.92 28.22
N ARG A 106 3.67 -4.16 26.92
CA ARG A 106 2.68 -4.90 26.11
C ARG A 106 3.39 -5.96 25.27
N LYS A 107 4.05 -6.91 25.96
CA LYS A 107 4.90 -7.96 25.36
C LYS A 107 4.16 -8.88 24.38
N GLU A 108 2.83 -8.93 24.46
CA GLU A 108 1.98 -9.66 23.51
C GLU A 108 1.87 -9.01 22.13
N VAL A 109 2.38 -7.77 21.96
CA VAL A 109 2.40 -7.04 20.70
C VAL A 109 3.73 -7.29 19.99
N VAL A 110 3.68 -8.06 18.90
CA VAL A 110 4.87 -8.42 18.10
C VAL A 110 4.91 -7.65 16.79
N HIS A 111 6.08 -7.56 16.14
CA HIS A 111 6.15 -6.93 14.82
C HIS A 111 5.36 -7.75 13.78
N GLY A 112 4.66 -7.08 12.86
CA GLY A 112 3.82 -7.72 11.85
C GLY A 112 4.57 -8.73 10.98
N THR A 113 5.86 -8.52 10.76
CA THR A 113 6.70 -9.47 10.02
C THR A 113 6.90 -10.81 10.74
N ILE A 114 6.86 -10.87 12.08
CA ILE A 114 7.01 -12.12 12.87
C ILE A 114 5.69 -12.66 13.42
N PHE A 115 4.61 -11.86 13.38
CA PHE A 115 3.26 -12.22 13.82
C PHE A 115 2.65 -13.47 13.18
N ARG A 116 2.28 -14.50 13.92
CA ARG A 116 1.50 -15.62 13.38
C ARG A 116 0.11 -15.66 14.00
N GLY A 117 -0.93 -15.76 13.18
CA GLY A 117 -2.32 -15.69 13.61
C GLY A 117 -2.81 -16.87 14.46
N ASP A 118 -2.03 -17.96 14.57
CA ASP A 118 -2.27 -19.12 15.43
C ASP A 118 -1.56 -19.02 16.80
N ARG A 119 -0.51 -18.19 16.91
CA ARG A 119 0.34 -18.04 18.10
C ARG A 119 0.15 -16.69 18.79
N ASP A 120 0.11 -15.62 18.01
CA ASP A 120 0.20 -14.25 18.48
C ASP A 120 -1.17 -13.56 18.44
N THR A 121 -1.39 -12.63 19.36
CA THR A 121 -2.69 -11.95 19.49
C THR A 121 -2.73 -10.59 18.83
N LEU A 122 -1.64 -9.82 18.90
CA LEU A 122 -1.58 -8.44 18.45
C LEU A 122 -0.28 -8.19 17.69
N TRP A 123 -0.36 -7.34 16.67
CA TRP A 123 0.83 -6.89 15.94
C TRP A 123 0.90 -5.39 15.80
N TYR A 124 2.12 -4.87 15.64
CA TYR A 124 2.36 -3.52 15.16
C TYR A 124 3.20 -3.55 13.87
N PHE A 125 3.14 -2.48 13.09
CA PHE A 125 3.99 -2.33 11.91
C PHE A 125 4.54 -0.91 11.86
N ALA A 126 5.82 -0.74 11.51
CA ALA A 126 6.40 0.58 11.32
C ALA A 126 7.22 0.71 10.03
N ARG A 127 7.14 1.87 9.37
CA ARG A 127 8.13 2.31 8.35
C ARG A 127 8.69 3.66 8.70
N GLU A 128 9.94 3.82 8.34
CA GLU A 128 10.56 5.10 8.11
C GLU A 128 10.19 5.66 6.73
N LEU A 129 9.70 6.90 6.69
CA LEU A 129 9.54 7.68 5.47
C LEU A 129 10.88 8.32 5.10
N GLN A 130 10.95 8.86 3.90
CA GLN A 130 12.17 9.46 3.37
C GLN A 130 12.82 10.51 4.29
N ASN A 131 12.01 11.33 4.97
CA ASN A 131 12.47 12.38 5.87
C ASN A 131 12.71 11.89 7.30
N GLY A 132 12.81 10.57 7.50
CA GLY A 132 13.03 9.92 8.79
C GLY A 132 11.76 9.80 9.64
N VAL A 133 10.66 10.45 9.29
CA VAL A 133 9.39 10.33 10.03
C VAL A 133 8.93 8.88 10.02
N ILE A 134 8.55 8.35 11.17
CA ILE A 134 8.10 6.96 11.27
C ILE A 134 6.57 6.94 11.27
N LEU A 135 6.00 6.13 10.40
CA LEU A 135 4.59 5.76 10.47
C LEU A 135 4.46 4.46 11.24
N LEU A 136 3.65 4.46 12.28
CA LEU A 136 3.42 3.35 13.18
C LEU A 136 1.94 2.95 13.11
N LYS A 137 1.67 1.69 12.73
CA LYS A 137 0.35 1.07 12.74
C LYS A 137 0.22 0.19 13.97
N ILE A 138 -0.77 0.46 14.81
CA ILE A 138 -0.97 -0.26 16.08
C ILE A 138 -2.45 -0.61 16.32
N PRO A 139 -2.77 -1.69 17.03
CA PRO A 139 -4.15 -2.10 17.29
C PRO A 139 -4.92 -1.03 18.06
N ARG A 140 -6.20 -0.84 17.71
CA ARG A 140 -7.12 0.08 18.40
C ARG A 140 -7.27 -0.25 19.88
N GLU A 141 -7.17 -1.54 20.22
CA GLU A 141 -7.23 -2.03 21.61
C GLU A 141 -6.06 -1.56 22.48
N LEU A 142 -4.98 -1.03 21.89
CA LEU A 142 -3.90 -0.40 22.65
C LEU A 142 -4.24 1.02 23.12
N PHE A 143 -5.41 1.56 22.77
CA PHE A 143 -5.85 2.91 23.11
C PHE A 143 -7.06 2.91 24.05
N GLN A 144 -7.10 3.90 24.93
CA GLN A 144 -8.33 4.28 25.60
C GLN A 144 -9.34 4.82 24.58
N SER A 145 -10.64 4.60 24.79
CA SER A 145 -11.70 4.91 23.81
C SER A 145 -11.66 6.35 23.29
N ASN A 146 -11.36 7.34 24.13
CA ASN A 146 -11.25 8.74 23.71
C ASN A 146 -9.98 8.99 22.86
N ALA A 147 -8.85 8.39 23.23
CA ALA A 147 -7.61 8.48 22.47
C ALA A 147 -7.75 7.83 21.08
N ALA A 148 -8.45 6.69 21.02
CA ALA A 148 -8.79 6.02 19.77
C ALA A 148 -9.64 6.93 18.86
N LYS A 149 -10.72 7.52 19.40
CA LYS A 149 -11.59 8.44 18.65
C LYS A 149 -10.83 9.64 18.07
N LEU A 150 -9.97 10.27 18.87
CA LEU A 150 -9.13 11.39 18.42
C LEU A 150 -8.16 10.96 17.31
N THR A 151 -7.52 9.81 17.46
CA THR A 151 -6.60 9.28 16.44
C THR A 151 -7.34 8.93 15.14
N MET A 152 -8.55 8.38 15.22
CA MET A 152 -9.40 8.12 14.05
C MET A 152 -9.80 9.40 13.31
N SER A 153 -9.94 10.53 14.01
CA SER A 153 -10.29 11.81 13.39
C SER A 153 -9.16 12.42 12.56
N ALA A 154 -7.93 11.94 12.73
CA ALA A 154 -6.77 12.42 11.99
C ALA A 154 -6.71 11.93 10.54
N ASP A 155 -7.40 10.83 10.22
CA ASP A 155 -7.60 10.34 8.86
C ASP A 155 -9.05 9.82 8.71
N VAL A 156 -9.91 10.63 8.10
CA VAL A 156 -11.31 10.27 7.83
C VAL A 156 -11.44 9.02 6.94
N HIS A 157 -10.35 8.62 6.28
CA HIS A 157 -10.27 7.46 5.40
C HIS A 157 -9.72 6.22 6.10
N TYR A 158 -9.62 6.13 7.43
CA TYR A 158 -9.20 4.90 8.09
C TYR A 158 -10.01 4.56 9.34
N LYS A 159 -10.82 3.49 9.26
CA LYS A 159 -11.66 2.97 10.36
C LYS A 159 -11.53 1.45 10.53
N SER A 160 -10.29 0.95 10.61
CA SER A 160 -10.01 -0.48 10.88
C SER A 160 -9.85 -0.74 12.39
N GLY A 161 -9.74 -2.02 12.76
CA GLY A 161 -9.30 -2.44 14.11
C GLY A 161 -7.88 -1.98 14.50
N TYR A 162 -7.16 -1.31 13.60
CA TYR A 162 -5.86 -0.67 13.81
C TYR A 162 -5.97 0.84 13.63
N LEU A 163 -5.06 1.57 14.26
CA LEU A 163 -4.92 3.01 14.20
C LEU A 163 -3.48 3.36 13.86
N TRP A 164 -3.32 4.52 13.25
CA TRP A 164 -2.02 4.99 12.85
C TRP A 164 -1.52 6.11 13.77
N LYS A 165 -0.21 6.11 14.06
CA LYS A 165 0.53 7.21 14.70
C LYS A 165 1.76 7.59 13.88
N THR A 166 2.16 8.84 13.98
CA THR A 166 3.41 9.35 13.41
C THR A 166 4.38 9.65 14.54
N LEU A 167 5.64 9.26 14.35
CA LEU A 167 6.73 9.50 15.28
C LEU A 167 7.79 10.40 14.62
N PHE A 168 8.43 11.24 15.42
CA PHE A 168 9.64 11.94 15.02
C PHE A 168 10.74 10.93 14.63
N PRO A 169 11.71 11.35 13.77
CA PRO A 169 12.80 10.49 13.36
C PRO A 169 13.59 9.91 14.54
N LYS A 170 14.17 8.73 14.35
CA LYS A 170 14.97 8.06 15.39
C LYS A 170 16.15 8.94 15.81
N GLY A 171 16.47 8.93 17.11
CA GLY A 171 17.61 9.66 17.65
C GLY A 171 17.44 11.18 17.71
N VAL A 172 16.27 11.71 17.36
CA VAL A 172 15.97 13.14 17.54
C VAL A 172 15.75 13.43 19.02
N SER A 173 16.59 14.28 19.60
CA SER A 173 16.51 14.66 21.01
C SER A 173 15.27 15.51 21.32
N ALA A 174 14.87 15.55 22.59
CA ALA A 174 13.79 16.43 23.06
C ALA A 174 14.03 17.90 22.69
N SER A 175 15.26 18.40 22.84
CA SER A 175 15.61 19.77 22.45
C SER A 175 15.43 20.02 20.95
N LYS A 176 15.80 19.05 20.10
CA LYS A 176 15.61 19.15 18.66
C LYS A 176 14.13 19.09 18.26
N ILE A 177 13.32 18.28 18.94
CA ILE A 177 11.86 18.27 18.77
C ILE A 177 11.29 19.66 19.08
N VAL A 178 11.70 20.29 20.18
CA VAL A 178 11.26 21.66 20.51
C VAL A 178 11.64 22.66 19.41
N SER A 179 12.86 22.58 18.86
CA SER A 179 13.28 23.43 17.74
C SER A 179 12.48 23.17 16.45
N ILE A 180 12.11 21.92 16.17
CA ILE A 180 11.25 21.55 15.03
C ILE A 180 9.86 22.17 15.20
N ILE A 181 9.28 22.13 16.40
CA ILE A 181 7.99 22.74 16.70
C ILE A 181 8.06 24.26 16.54
N ASP A 182 9.12 24.90 17.04
CA ASP A 182 9.36 26.34 16.86
C ASP A 182 9.37 26.70 15.38
N GLU A 183 10.24 26.06 14.59
CA GLU A 183 10.35 26.32 13.16
C GLU A 183 9.02 26.11 12.41
N ALA A 184 8.26 25.06 12.74
CA ALA A 184 6.96 24.81 12.14
C ALA A 184 5.97 25.97 12.39
N LEU A 185 5.98 26.55 13.60
CA LEU A 185 5.13 27.69 13.94
C LEU A 185 5.52 28.98 13.20
N PHE A 186 6.75 29.10 12.70
CA PHE A 186 7.14 30.20 11.80
C PHE A 186 6.68 29.99 10.35
N HIS A 187 6.49 28.75 9.92
CA HIS A 187 6.14 28.40 8.54
C HIS A 187 4.77 27.74 8.43
N LEU A 188 3.74 28.41 8.97
CA LEU A 188 2.37 27.92 8.97
C LEU A 188 1.74 27.89 7.57
N VAL A 189 0.90 26.89 7.37
CA VAL A 189 -0.04 26.80 6.25
C VAL A 189 -1.39 27.28 6.75
N GLU A 190 -1.69 28.57 6.53
CA GLU A 190 -2.92 29.21 6.99
C GLU A 190 -4.19 28.46 6.57
N LYS A 191 -4.22 27.92 5.34
CA LYS A 191 -5.38 27.19 4.82
C LYS A 191 -5.67 25.87 5.54
N GLU A 192 -4.67 25.30 6.20
CA GLU A 192 -4.78 24.04 6.95
C GLU A 192 -4.77 24.26 8.47
N SER A 193 -4.65 25.51 8.91
CA SER A 193 -4.58 25.87 10.33
C SER A 193 -5.90 26.51 10.78
N ASP A 194 -6.31 26.21 12.00
CA ASP A 194 -7.47 26.80 12.69
C ASP A 194 -7.09 27.22 14.12
N ASP A 195 -8.04 27.65 14.93
CA ASP A 195 -7.80 28.17 16.28
C ASP A 195 -7.24 27.12 17.26
N GLY A 196 -7.53 25.83 17.07
CA GLY A 196 -7.07 24.73 17.92
C GLY A 196 -5.93 23.90 17.30
N LEU A 197 -5.63 24.12 16.03
CA LEU A 197 -4.73 23.30 15.22
C LEU A 197 -3.86 24.18 14.33
N LYS A 198 -2.54 24.09 14.49
CA LYS A 198 -1.57 24.72 13.59
C LYS A 198 -0.85 23.67 12.76
N ILE A 199 -0.75 23.89 11.46
CA ILE A 199 -0.02 23.02 10.53
C ILE A 199 1.11 23.85 9.91
N GLY A 200 2.34 23.37 10.01
CA GLY A 200 3.51 24.08 9.49
C GLY A 200 4.62 23.16 9.02
N TYR A 201 5.67 23.76 8.44
CA TYR A 201 6.84 23.03 7.95
C TYR A 201 8.11 23.37 8.74
N ALA A 202 8.94 22.36 8.97
CA ALA A 202 10.23 22.49 9.64
C ALA A 202 11.33 21.73 8.88
N LEU A 203 12.58 21.92 9.30
CA LEU A 203 13.78 21.35 8.67
C LEU A 203 13.87 21.74 7.19
N LEU A 204 13.62 23.02 6.90
CA LEU A 204 13.47 23.52 5.53
C LEU A 204 14.78 23.83 4.82
N ASP A 205 15.92 23.45 5.39
CA ASP A 205 17.23 23.71 4.80
C ASP A 205 17.64 22.61 3.80
N ASP A 206 17.10 21.39 3.95
CA ASP A 206 17.35 20.23 3.06
C ASP A 206 16.02 19.59 2.63
N PRO A 207 15.75 19.44 1.31
CA PRO A 207 14.55 18.76 0.82
C PRO A 207 14.37 17.35 1.39
N PHE A 208 15.43 16.60 1.69
CA PHE A 208 15.30 15.24 2.22
C PHE A 208 14.86 15.20 3.68
N THR A 209 14.99 16.30 4.43
CA THR A 209 14.63 16.34 5.87
C THR A 209 13.39 17.17 6.16
N ALA A 210 12.91 17.93 5.16
CA ALA A 210 11.74 18.78 5.30
C ALA A 210 10.53 17.99 5.83
N MET A 211 9.90 18.53 6.87
CA MET A 211 8.88 17.83 7.65
C MET A 211 7.64 18.70 7.80
N LYS A 212 6.46 18.10 7.59
CA LYS A 212 5.17 18.74 7.91
C LYS A 212 4.76 18.33 9.33
N VAL A 213 4.46 19.31 10.17
CA VAL A 213 4.21 19.14 11.61
C VAL A 213 2.83 19.69 11.96
N ARG A 214 2.11 18.92 12.79
CA ARG A 214 0.84 19.30 13.40
C ARG A 214 1.10 19.70 14.85
N VAL A 215 0.62 20.87 15.24
CA VAL A 215 0.71 21.42 16.60
C VAL A 215 -0.71 21.70 17.11
N GLN A 216 -1.10 21.02 18.19
CA GLN A 216 -2.40 21.18 18.82
C GLN A 216 -2.30 22.20 19.96
N VAL A 217 -3.18 23.19 19.96
CA VAL A 217 -3.13 24.32 20.88
C VAL A 217 -4.46 24.57 21.58
N THR A 218 -4.42 25.12 22.79
CA THR A 218 -5.57 25.72 23.47
C THR A 218 -5.17 27.12 23.93
N GLY A 219 -5.73 28.13 23.27
CA GLY A 219 -5.23 29.50 23.37
C GLY A 219 -3.78 29.57 22.89
N ARG A 220 -2.85 29.85 23.80
CA ARG A 220 -1.41 29.91 23.53
C ARG A 220 -0.61 28.73 24.07
N LYS A 221 -1.27 27.77 24.71
CA LYS A 221 -0.63 26.56 25.25
C LYS A 221 -0.59 25.47 24.17
N ILE A 222 0.59 24.89 23.95
CA ILE A 222 0.76 23.71 23.11
C ILE A 222 0.46 22.47 23.95
N ASN A 223 -0.53 21.69 23.53
CA ASN A 223 -0.93 20.46 24.21
C ASN A 223 -0.24 19.22 23.64
N SER A 224 0.05 19.23 22.33
CA SER A 224 0.71 18.14 21.62
C SER A 224 1.27 18.64 20.30
N ALA A 225 2.32 17.98 19.79
CA ALA A 225 2.87 18.24 18.48
C ALA A 225 3.50 16.97 17.90
N PHE A 226 3.32 16.74 16.61
CA PHE A 226 3.80 15.53 15.93
C PHE A 226 3.89 15.71 14.42
N PRO A 227 4.74 14.94 13.71
CA PRO A 227 4.76 14.95 12.25
C PRO A 227 3.39 14.57 11.67
N THR A 228 2.93 15.16 10.59
CA THR A 228 1.64 14.77 9.96
C THR A 228 1.72 13.46 9.17
N TRP A 229 0.57 12.89 8.85
CA TRP A 229 0.42 11.81 7.88
C TRP A 229 0.96 12.21 6.50
N GLY A 230 0.42 13.29 5.94
CA GLY A 230 0.82 13.85 4.65
C GLY A 230 2.17 14.56 4.73
N GLN A 231 3.24 13.81 4.96
CA GLN A 231 4.60 14.31 4.83
C GLN A 231 4.83 14.82 3.39
N PRO A 232 5.63 15.88 3.21
CA PRO A 232 5.75 16.51 1.91
C PRO A 232 6.37 15.60 0.87
N SER A 233 5.88 15.71 -0.36
CA SER A 233 6.60 15.21 -1.53
C SER A 233 7.71 16.20 -1.89
N THR A 234 8.96 15.80 -1.68
CA THR A 234 10.12 16.67 -1.87
C THR A 234 10.73 16.56 -3.27
N GLY A 235 10.06 15.84 -4.18
CA GLY A 235 10.45 15.74 -5.60
C GLY A 235 11.63 14.80 -5.88
N ASN A 236 11.94 13.92 -4.93
CA ASN A 236 13.04 12.95 -4.93
C ASN A 236 12.47 11.53 -4.66
N ASN A 237 13.37 10.54 -4.65
CA ASN A 237 13.03 9.13 -4.88
C ASN A 237 12.54 8.36 -3.64
N GLY A 238 12.38 9.02 -2.51
CA GLY A 238 11.80 8.37 -1.34
C GLY A 238 10.28 8.40 -1.37
N LYS A 239 9.66 7.59 -0.51
CA LYS A 239 8.22 7.43 -0.50
C LYS A 239 7.59 8.35 0.55
N PRO A 240 6.90 9.44 0.18
CA PRO A 240 5.99 10.11 1.10
C PRO A 240 4.81 9.18 1.41
N TYR A 241 4.16 9.37 2.56
CA TYR A 241 2.92 8.66 2.85
C TYR A 241 1.87 8.98 1.79
N SER A 242 1.19 7.96 1.28
CA SER A 242 -0.05 8.11 0.54
C SER A 242 -1.17 7.34 1.21
N HIS A 243 -2.42 7.78 1.02
CA HIS A 243 -3.58 7.02 1.50
C HIS A 243 -3.68 5.61 0.87
N ALA A 244 -2.99 5.34 -0.25
CA ALA A 244 -2.85 4.00 -0.80
C ALA A 244 -2.07 3.06 0.11
N ASP A 245 -1.04 3.57 0.77
CA ASP A 245 -0.15 2.79 1.62
C ASP A 245 -0.84 2.32 2.89
N ALA A 246 -1.88 3.03 3.32
CA ALA A 246 -2.62 2.75 4.55
C ALA A 246 -3.30 1.37 4.56
N ILE A 247 -3.58 0.78 3.40
CA ILE A 247 -4.38 -0.45 3.30
C ILE A 247 -3.52 -1.68 3.62
N GLY A 248 -2.37 -1.85 2.95
CA GLY A 248 -1.52 -3.04 3.10
C GLY A 248 -0.11 -2.82 3.67
N PHE A 249 0.36 -1.56 3.71
CA PHE A 249 1.68 -1.13 4.23
C PHE A 249 2.80 -2.18 4.11
N PRO A 250 3.32 -2.39 2.88
CA PRO A 250 4.18 -3.51 2.58
C PRO A 250 5.53 -3.44 3.29
N ILE A 251 6.06 -4.61 3.60
CA ILE A 251 7.43 -4.83 4.08
C ILE A 251 8.40 -4.30 3.02
N ALA A 252 9.29 -3.42 3.47
CA ALA A 252 10.32 -2.78 2.66
C ALA A 252 11.63 -2.68 3.47
N GLU A 253 12.72 -2.23 2.83
CA GLU A 253 13.96 -1.90 3.55
C GLU A 253 13.77 -0.79 4.60
N SER A 254 12.77 0.08 4.39
CA SER A 254 12.36 1.11 5.35
C SER A 254 11.56 0.58 6.54
N THR A 255 11.36 -0.74 6.66
CA THR A 255 10.64 -1.34 7.80
C THR A 255 11.43 -1.15 9.09
N VAL A 256 10.75 -0.72 10.15
CA VAL A 256 11.37 -0.38 11.42
C VAL A 256 10.99 -1.38 12.51
N PHE A 257 12.00 -1.93 13.18
CA PHE A 257 11.85 -2.77 14.36
C PHE A 257 12.11 -1.99 15.64
N PHE A 258 11.34 -2.29 16.70
CA PHE A 258 11.45 -1.69 18.02
C PHE A 258 11.64 -2.79 19.09
N GLY A 259 12.89 -3.03 19.47
CA GLY A 259 13.28 -3.99 20.52
C GLY A 259 13.14 -5.46 20.11
N ASP A 260 12.42 -5.74 19.02
CA ASP A 260 12.49 -7.01 18.32
C ASP A 260 13.85 -7.07 17.60
N LYS A 261 14.65 -8.10 17.86
CA LYS A 261 15.96 -8.24 17.21
C LYS A 261 15.77 -8.28 15.70
N GLN A 262 16.49 -7.48 14.93
CA GLN A 262 16.44 -7.56 13.47
C GLN A 262 16.78 -8.97 12.97
N ASP A 263 17.66 -9.69 13.68
CA ASP A 263 17.95 -11.11 13.47
C ASP A 263 16.74 -12.05 13.67
N SER A 264 15.74 -11.67 14.47
CA SER A 264 14.50 -12.46 14.63
C SER A 264 13.59 -12.37 13.39
N TYR A 265 13.87 -11.44 12.48
CA TYR A 265 13.24 -11.36 11.17
C TYR A 265 14.09 -11.99 10.06
N ASP A 266 15.34 -12.34 10.33
CA ASP A 266 16.11 -13.07 9.33
C ASP A 266 15.43 -14.40 9.07
N ILE A 267 14.77 -14.48 7.92
CA ILE A 267 13.83 -15.53 7.62
C ILE A 267 14.56 -16.83 7.31
N THR A 268 15.81 -16.72 6.88
CA THR A 268 16.75 -17.84 6.79
C THR A 268 17.08 -18.40 8.17
N LYS A 269 16.89 -17.61 9.24
CA LYS A 269 17.17 -17.96 10.64
C LYS A 269 15.96 -18.36 11.47
N THR A 270 14.74 -18.25 10.95
CA THR A 270 13.53 -18.38 11.77
C THR A 270 12.37 -19.22 11.21
N SER A 271 12.56 -19.97 10.09
CA SER A 271 12.14 -21.40 9.94
C SER A 271 12.16 -21.94 8.50
N LEU A 272 12.62 -23.16 8.29
CA LEU A 272 11.96 -24.11 7.36
C LEU A 272 11.92 -25.44 8.12
N LEU A 273 10.94 -25.46 9.02
CA LEU A 273 10.68 -26.35 10.16
C LEU A 273 11.61 -26.21 11.39
N GLY A 274 12.05 -24.99 11.71
CA GLY A 274 12.62 -24.64 13.03
C GLY A 274 14.13 -24.39 13.10
N GLU A 275 14.82 -24.46 11.96
CA GLU A 275 16.27 -24.28 11.88
C GLU A 275 16.71 -22.84 11.62
N SER A 276 17.97 -22.54 12.00
CA SER A 276 18.57 -21.22 11.84
C SER A 276 19.27 -20.97 10.50
N VAL A 277 19.39 -21.97 9.63
CA VAL A 277 19.90 -21.83 8.25
C VAL A 277 19.20 -22.88 7.38
N VAL A 278 18.67 -22.48 6.22
CA VAL A 278 18.02 -23.40 5.27
C VAL A 278 19.04 -23.94 4.27
N THR A 279 19.12 -25.27 4.14
CA THR A 279 19.97 -25.94 3.14
C THR A 279 19.14 -26.69 2.09
N LEU A 280 19.74 -27.02 0.94
CA LEU A 280 19.07 -27.80 -0.09
C LEU A 280 18.58 -29.17 0.42
N ALA A 281 19.39 -29.87 1.22
CA ALA A 281 19.01 -31.17 1.78
C ALA A 281 17.77 -31.03 2.68
N MET A 282 17.69 -29.94 3.45
CA MET A 282 16.52 -29.64 4.27
C MET A 282 15.30 -29.32 3.41
N LEU A 283 15.44 -28.53 2.35
CA LEU A 283 14.35 -28.26 1.39
C LEU A 283 13.78 -29.55 0.82
N ARG A 284 14.65 -30.48 0.39
CA ARG A 284 14.24 -31.82 -0.06
C ARG A 284 13.46 -32.59 1.00
N SER A 285 13.93 -32.56 2.25
CA SER A 285 13.30 -33.29 3.35
C SER A 285 11.97 -32.69 3.82
N ALA A 286 11.83 -31.36 3.75
CA ALA A 286 10.69 -30.64 4.27
C ALA A 286 9.55 -30.49 3.24
N THR A 287 9.86 -30.61 1.95
CA THR A 287 8.86 -30.42 0.89
C THR A 287 8.08 -31.73 0.65
N PRO A 288 6.74 -31.70 0.78
CA PRO A 288 5.90 -32.85 0.47
C PRO A 288 6.15 -33.41 -0.94
N SER A 289 6.28 -34.74 -1.03
CA SER A 289 6.60 -35.45 -2.28
C SER A 289 5.57 -35.25 -3.39
N LEU A 290 4.32 -34.91 -3.04
CA LEU A 290 3.26 -34.61 -4.00
C LEU A 290 3.67 -33.46 -4.95
N PHE A 291 4.43 -32.48 -4.47
CA PHE A 291 4.83 -31.34 -5.30
C PHE A 291 5.86 -31.70 -6.37
N LEU A 292 6.67 -32.74 -6.12
CA LEU A 292 7.69 -33.22 -7.07
C LEU A 292 7.06 -33.83 -8.33
N GLN A 293 5.81 -34.27 -8.24
CA GLN A 293 5.08 -34.90 -9.33
C GLN A 293 4.36 -33.89 -10.23
N ARG A 294 4.36 -32.60 -9.88
CA ARG A 294 3.69 -31.56 -10.65
C ARG A 294 4.29 -31.50 -12.06
N PRO A 295 3.47 -31.49 -13.13
CA PRO A 295 3.99 -31.38 -14.48
C PRO A 295 4.60 -30.00 -14.75
N GLN A 296 5.55 -29.95 -15.69
CA GLN A 296 6.11 -28.69 -16.15
C GLN A 296 5.15 -27.99 -17.10
N PHE A 297 4.64 -26.82 -16.70
CA PHE A 297 3.86 -25.95 -17.58
C PHE A 297 4.75 -25.20 -18.58
N SER A 298 4.22 -24.98 -19.77
CA SER A 298 4.83 -24.30 -20.90
C SER A 298 4.97 -22.79 -20.65
N SER A 299 6.10 -22.23 -21.14
CA SER A 299 6.29 -20.78 -21.29
C SER A 299 5.61 -20.21 -22.52
N GLU A 300 4.98 -21.04 -23.36
CA GLU A 300 4.35 -20.61 -24.62
C GLU A 300 2.82 -20.80 -24.65
N SER A 301 2.26 -21.76 -23.91
CA SER A 301 0.82 -22.12 -23.91
C SER A 301 0.14 -22.03 -22.54
N ARG A 302 -1.20 -21.84 -22.50
CA ARG A 302 -1.98 -21.74 -21.23
C ARG A 302 -2.06 -23.07 -20.47
N ASP A 303 -1.91 -24.19 -21.18
CA ASP A 303 -1.91 -25.55 -20.64
C ASP A 303 -3.15 -25.89 -19.78
N LEU A 304 -4.33 -25.39 -20.17
CA LEU A 304 -5.58 -25.56 -19.42
C LEU A 304 -5.89 -27.04 -19.13
N GLU A 305 -5.74 -27.92 -20.12
CA GLU A 305 -5.94 -29.36 -19.95
C GLU A 305 -4.97 -29.97 -18.94
N LEU A 306 -3.70 -29.58 -18.98
CA LEU A 306 -2.68 -30.08 -18.07
C LEU A 306 -2.90 -29.57 -16.63
N ARG A 307 -3.34 -28.32 -16.47
CA ARG A 307 -3.72 -27.76 -15.17
C ARG A 307 -4.93 -28.47 -14.58
N SER A 308 -5.94 -28.74 -15.40
CA SER A 308 -7.13 -29.50 -15.01
C SER A 308 -6.75 -30.92 -14.60
N ALA A 309 -5.91 -31.61 -15.40
CA ALA A 309 -5.38 -32.92 -15.07
C ALA A 309 -4.60 -32.91 -13.75
N TRP A 310 -3.74 -31.91 -13.54
CA TRP A 310 -3.00 -31.76 -12.28
C TRP A 310 -3.93 -31.57 -11.07
N ASN A 311 -4.98 -30.76 -11.20
CA ASN A 311 -5.97 -30.64 -10.14
C ASN A 311 -6.67 -31.98 -9.83
N GLY A 312 -6.93 -32.79 -10.86
CA GLY A 312 -7.43 -34.16 -10.69
C GLY A 312 -6.43 -35.08 -9.97
N GLU A 313 -5.14 -34.93 -10.22
CA GLU A 313 -4.11 -35.67 -9.46
C GLU A 313 -4.02 -35.24 -8.00
N LEU A 314 -4.23 -33.97 -7.68
CA LEU A 314 -4.32 -33.50 -6.29
C LEU A 314 -5.53 -34.10 -5.56
N GLU A 315 -6.68 -34.23 -6.23
CA GLU A 315 -7.88 -34.87 -5.69
C GLU A 315 -7.67 -36.39 -5.48
N ASN A 316 -7.03 -37.05 -6.46
CA ASN A 316 -6.66 -38.47 -6.39
C ASN A 316 -5.66 -38.73 -5.25
N TRP A 317 -4.66 -37.85 -5.09
CA TRP A 317 -3.72 -37.89 -3.97
C TRP A 317 -4.45 -37.74 -2.64
N ALA A 318 -5.35 -36.77 -2.51
CA ALA A 318 -6.12 -36.53 -1.28
C ALA A 318 -6.94 -37.75 -0.86
N THR A 319 -7.50 -38.50 -1.82
CA THR A 319 -8.25 -39.74 -1.54
C THR A 319 -7.36 -40.86 -0.97
N LYS A 320 -6.07 -40.86 -1.30
CA LYS A 320 -5.08 -41.90 -0.92
C LYS A 320 -4.16 -41.47 0.22
N ALA A 321 -4.17 -40.20 0.60
CA ALA A 321 -3.26 -39.63 1.57
C ALA A 321 -3.43 -40.28 2.94
N SER A 322 -2.33 -40.72 3.54
CA SER A 322 -2.32 -41.21 4.92
C SER A 322 -2.37 -40.03 5.90
N THR A 323 -2.65 -40.33 7.17
CA THR A 323 -2.56 -39.34 8.25
C THR A 323 -1.17 -38.71 8.36
N PHE A 324 -0.12 -39.47 8.02
CA PHE A 324 1.24 -38.96 8.01
C PHE A 324 1.46 -37.95 6.87
N ASP A 325 0.95 -38.25 5.68
CA ASP A 325 1.11 -37.39 4.50
C ASP A 325 0.40 -36.04 4.69
N ILE A 326 -0.84 -36.06 5.18
CA ILE A 326 -1.62 -34.84 5.40
C ILE A 326 -1.02 -33.99 6.54
N GLU A 327 -0.47 -34.61 7.59
CA GLU A 327 0.19 -33.88 8.67
C GLU A 327 1.52 -33.27 8.20
N ALA A 328 2.28 -33.95 7.34
CA ALA A 328 3.47 -33.38 6.72
C ALA A 328 3.13 -32.17 5.85
N LEU A 329 2.08 -32.28 5.02
CA LEU A 329 1.58 -31.17 4.21
C LEU A 329 1.11 -30.00 5.09
N ARG A 330 0.36 -30.28 6.17
CA ARG A 330 -0.09 -29.27 7.12
C ARG A 330 1.09 -28.51 7.73
N ARG A 331 2.13 -29.20 8.20
CA ARG A 331 3.31 -28.56 8.78
C ARG A 331 4.02 -27.65 7.78
N TYR A 332 4.16 -28.09 6.53
CA TYR A 332 4.74 -27.29 5.46
C TYR A 332 3.93 -26.01 5.22
N LEU A 333 2.60 -26.12 5.12
CA LEU A 333 1.71 -24.98 4.93
C LEU A 333 1.69 -24.04 6.14
N HIS A 334 1.89 -24.56 7.37
CA HIS A 334 1.94 -23.77 8.59
C HIS A 334 3.32 -23.14 8.88
N ASP A 335 4.32 -23.38 8.03
CA ASP A 335 5.62 -22.77 8.18
C ASP A 335 5.55 -21.25 7.91
N VAL A 336 6.10 -20.46 8.83
CA VAL A 336 6.02 -19.00 8.77
C VAL A 336 6.70 -18.42 7.53
N VAL A 337 7.76 -19.06 7.04
CA VAL A 337 8.52 -18.62 5.87
C VAL A 337 7.74 -18.88 4.61
N ILE A 338 7.12 -20.06 4.52
CA ILE A 338 6.19 -20.39 3.46
C ILE A 338 5.04 -19.38 3.45
N ILE A 339 4.32 -19.22 4.57
CA ILE A 339 3.16 -18.31 4.68
C ILE A 339 3.52 -16.88 4.34
N LYS A 340 4.55 -16.32 4.99
CA LYS A 340 4.76 -14.87 4.97
C LYS A 340 5.64 -14.43 3.83
N ASP A 341 6.78 -15.07 3.65
CA ASP A 341 7.86 -14.42 2.94
C ASP A 341 8.91 -15.42 2.45
N SER A 342 8.50 -16.26 1.53
CA SER A 342 9.38 -17.17 0.82
C SER A 342 10.25 -16.45 -0.21
N PHE A 343 10.13 -15.13 -0.39
CA PHE A 343 10.85 -14.39 -1.42
C PHE A 343 12.36 -14.38 -1.15
N PRO A 344 12.90 -14.00 0.04
CA PRO A 344 14.33 -14.13 0.33
C PRO A 344 14.87 -15.54 0.09
N LEU A 345 14.13 -16.56 0.52
CA LEU A 345 14.51 -17.96 0.29
C LEU A 345 14.58 -18.28 -1.22
N LEU A 346 13.66 -17.75 -2.02
CA LEU A 346 13.73 -17.85 -3.48
C LEU A 346 14.97 -17.14 -4.03
N LEU A 347 15.32 -15.95 -3.54
CA LEU A 347 16.52 -15.21 -3.98
C LEU A 347 17.80 -16.01 -3.72
N ASP A 348 17.94 -16.50 -2.48
CA ASP A 348 19.13 -17.20 -2.01
C ASP A 348 19.30 -18.56 -2.72
N CYS A 349 18.19 -19.21 -3.10
CA CYS A 349 18.21 -20.44 -3.87
C CYS A 349 18.44 -20.21 -5.37
N TYR A 350 17.78 -19.22 -5.97
CA TYR A 350 17.68 -19.14 -7.43
C TYR A 350 18.98 -18.68 -8.10
N GLY A 351 19.59 -17.60 -7.61
CA GLY A 351 20.80 -17.04 -8.25
C GLY A 351 21.97 -18.03 -8.30
N PRO A 352 22.37 -18.65 -7.17
CA PRO A 352 23.47 -19.61 -7.12
C PRO A 352 23.16 -20.95 -7.81
N ALA A 353 21.91 -21.44 -7.71
CA ALA A 353 21.53 -22.77 -8.19
C ALA A 353 20.80 -22.76 -9.55
N TYR A 354 20.76 -21.63 -10.26
CA TYR A 354 20.05 -21.53 -11.55
C TYR A 354 20.38 -22.64 -12.56
N PRO A 355 21.66 -23.03 -12.77
CA PRO A 355 21.97 -24.14 -13.68
C PRO A 355 21.31 -25.47 -13.27
N GLU A 356 21.25 -25.75 -11.96
CA GLU A 356 20.62 -26.95 -11.42
C GLU A 356 19.09 -26.88 -11.54
N LEU A 357 18.48 -25.72 -11.31
CA LEU A 357 17.05 -25.47 -11.52
C LEU A 357 16.59 -25.78 -12.95
N VAL A 358 17.43 -25.44 -13.93
CA VAL A 358 17.15 -25.70 -15.33
C VAL A 358 17.30 -27.19 -15.65
N ALA A 359 18.27 -27.87 -15.03
CA ALA A 359 18.60 -29.26 -15.33
C ALA A 359 17.74 -30.30 -14.58
N ASP A 360 17.26 -29.99 -13.37
CA ASP A 360 16.58 -30.93 -12.47
C ASP A 360 15.12 -30.51 -12.22
N HIS A 361 14.19 -31.35 -12.67
CA HIS A 361 12.76 -31.16 -12.50
C HIS A 361 12.35 -31.11 -11.02
N ASP A 362 12.84 -32.05 -10.22
CA ASP A 362 12.48 -32.16 -8.81
C ASP A 362 12.98 -30.92 -8.07
N PHE A 363 14.21 -30.51 -8.34
CA PHE A 363 14.79 -29.30 -7.77
C PHE A 363 13.95 -28.05 -8.12
N ARG A 364 13.48 -27.95 -9.35
CA ARG A 364 12.58 -26.87 -9.77
C ARG A 364 11.26 -26.89 -8.99
N MET A 365 10.66 -28.07 -8.79
CA MET A 365 9.42 -28.19 -8.05
C MET A 365 9.58 -27.88 -6.55
N LEU A 366 10.73 -28.24 -5.95
CA LEU A 366 11.06 -27.92 -4.56
C LEU A 366 11.07 -26.41 -4.29
N THR A 367 11.66 -25.65 -5.22
CA THR A 367 11.83 -24.20 -5.06
C THR A 367 10.60 -23.39 -5.45
N ALA A 368 9.56 -24.00 -6.03
CA ALA A 368 8.33 -23.30 -6.42
C ALA A 368 7.38 -23.04 -5.22
N PHE A 369 7.89 -22.45 -4.13
CA PHE A 369 7.19 -22.32 -2.84
C PHE A 369 5.79 -21.73 -2.96
N ARG A 370 5.62 -20.67 -3.77
CA ARG A 370 4.33 -20.00 -3.95
C ARG A 370 3.31 -20.89 -4.66
N GLN A 371 3.73 -21.62 -5.68
CA GLN A 371 2.86 -22.61 -6.31
C GLN A 371 2.58 -23.80 -5.38
N ASN A 372 3.57 -24.25 -4.60
CA ASN A 372 3.40 -25.31 -3.61
C ASN A 372 2.37 -24.92 -2.53
N GLN A 373 2.25 -23.64 -2.17
CA GLN A 373 1.18 -23.16 -1.29
C GLN A 373 -0.22 -23.31 -1.91
N ILE A 374 -0.36 -22.96 -3.19
CA ILE A 374 -1.64 -23.08 -3.92
C ILE A 374 -2.02 -24.55 -4.07
N ASP A 375 -1.10 -25.38 -4.58
CA ASP A 375 -1.34 -26.80 -4.78
C ASP A 375 -1.61 -27.53 -3.46
N GLY A 376 -0.85 -27.17 -2.41
CA GLY A 376 -1.03 -27.73 -1.07
C GLY A 376 -2.38 -27.36 -0.47
N PHE A 377 -2.84 -26.11 -0.63
CA PHE A 377 -4.17 -25.72 -0.21
C PHE A 377 -5.27 -26.49 -0.95
N LYS A 378 -5.15 -26.65 -2.28
CA LYS A 378 -6.10 -27.44 -3.08
C LYS A 378 -6.14 -28.89 -2.60
N ALA A 379 -4.98 -29.50 -2.36
CA ALA A 379 -4.89 -30.87 -1.84
C ALA A 379 -5.55 -31.01 -0.46
N VAL A 380 -5.32 -30.07 0.47
CA VAL A 380 -5.98 -30.05 1.78
C VAL A 380 -7.50 -29.82 1.64
N ALA A 381 -7.95 -28.96 0.72
CA ALA A 381 -9.37 -28.73 0.45
C ALA A 381 -10.08 -29.98 -0.07
N HIS A 382 -9.44 -30.72 -1.00
CA HIS A 382 -9.95 -32.01 -1.47
C HIS A 382 -9.99 -33.05 -0.35
N TYR A 383 -8.95 -33.10 0.48
CA TYR A 383 -8.91 -34.00 1.65
C TYR A 383 -10.04 -33.69 2.65
N ASP A 384 -10.26 -32.40 2.93
CA ASP A 384 -11.34 -31.93 3.80
C ASP A 384 -12.72 -32.29 3.28
N LYS A 385 -12.93 -32.24 1.97
CA LYS A 385 -14.21 -32.63 1.35
C LYS A 385 -14.55 -34.11 1.60
N ILE A 386 -13.52 -34.96 1.72
CA ILE A 386 -13.67 -36.41 1.95
C ILE A 386 -13.77 -36.72 3.45
N HIS A 387 -12.94 -36.08 4.28
CA HIS A 387 -12.74 -36.47 5.67
C HIS A 387 -13.30 -35.49 6.72
N GLY A 388 -13.73 -34.30 6.32
CA GLY A 388 -14.34 -33.29 7.20
C GLY A 388 -13.39 -32.74 8.27
N THR A 389 -12.09 -32.62 8.00
CA THR A 389 -11.11 -32.26 9.05
C THR A 389 -11.04 -30.77 9.38
N GLY A 390 -11.48 -29.90 8.46
CA GLY A 390 -11.47 -28.44 8.62
C GLY A 390 -10.11 -27.78 8.44
N MET A 391 -9.10 -28.53 7.95
CA MET A 391 -7.73 -28.05 7.76
C MET A 391 -7.60 -26.96 6.68
N ALA A 392 -8.42 -27.00 5.63
CA ALA A 392 -8.45 -25.97 4.58
C ALA A 392 -8.93 -24.64 5.16
N ARG A 393 -9.97 -24.67 6.00
CA ARG A 393 -10.43 -23.50 6.75
C ARG A 393 -9.34 -23.00 7.71
N GLU A 394 -8.70 -23.89 8.44
CA GLU A 394 -7.61 -23.52 9.35
C GLU A 394 -6.48 -22.79 8.60
N TYR A 395 -5.99 -23.36 7.50
CA TYR A 395 -4.87 -22.81 6.75
C TYR A 395 -5.24 -21.50 6.01
N ALA A 396 -6.40 -21.44 5.35
CA ALA A 396 -6.85 -20.22 4.68
C ALA A 396 -6.91 -19.03 5.66
N PHE A 397 -7.45 -19.25 6.87
CA PHE A 397 -7.59 -18.20 7.86
C PHE A 397 -6.26 -17.87 8.56
N LEU A 398 -5.36 -18.84 8.69
CA LEU A 398 -3.98 -18.58 9.12
C LEU A 398 -3.26 -17.67 8.12
N PHE A 399 -3.37 -17.94 6.81
CA PHE A 399 -2.81 -17.10 5.76
C PHE A 399 -3.40 -15.69 5.79
N LEU A 400 -4.73 -15.56 5.79
CA LEU A 400 -5.41 -14.27 5.80
C LEU A 400 -4.97 -13.40 6.99
N LYS A 401 -4.75 -14.00 8.16
CA LYS A 401 -4.27 -13.28 9.36
C LYS A 401 -2.78 -12.98 9.34
N SER A 402 -1.96 -13.81 8.71
CA SER A 402 -0.50 -13.78 8.88
C SER A 402 0.27 -13.23 7.69
N LYS A 403 -0.29 -13.25 6.47
CA LYS A 403 0.40 -12.79 5.26
C LYS A 403 0.53 -11.27 5.24
N PHE A 404 1.77 -10.79 5.30
CA PHE A 404 2.16 -9.42 4.93
C PHE A 404 2.77 -9.42 3.54
N LEU A 405 2.64 -8.31 2.81
CA LEU A 405 3.16 -8.17 1.45
C LEU A 405 4.54 -7.51 1.46
N ARG A 406 5.45 -7.93 0.59
CA ARG A 406 6.67 -7.17 0.27
C ARG A 406 6.47 -6.14 -0.83
N VAL A 407 7.28 -5.09 -0.80
CA VAL A 407 7.46 -4.17 -1.94
C VAL A 407 8.12 -4.93 -3.10
N GLY A 408 7.70 -4.68 -4.34
CA GLY A 408 8.30 -5.29 -5.54
C GLY A 408 7.31 -6.02 -6.45
N GLY A 409 6.02 -6.01 -6.13
CA GLY A 409 4.94 -6.46 -7.04
C GLY A 409 4.76 -7.98 -7.11
N LEU A 410 5.83 -8.79 -7.11
CA LEU A 410 5.73 -10.27 -7.22
C LEU A 410 5.02 -10.88 -6.02
N ASP A 411 5.41 -10.45 -4.82
CA ASP A 411 4.76 -10.96 -3.61
C ASP A 411 3.28 -10.55 -3.52
N THR A 412 2.94 -9.36 -4.01
CA THR A 412 1.54 -8.91 -4.13
C THR A 412 0.78 -9.74 -5.16
N TRP A 413 1.40 -10.01 -6.32
CA TRP A 413 0.81 -10.85 -7.36
C TRP A 413 0.54 -12.26 -6.83
N GLU A 414 1.54 -12.92 -6.27
CA GLU A 414 1.42 -14.29 -5.74
C GLU A 414 0.42 -14.36 -4.58
N ALA A 415 0.37 -13.35 -3.72
CA ALA A 415 -0.67 -13.26 -2.70
C ALA A 415 -2.07 -13.14 -3.31
N LYS A 416 -2.24 -12.38 -4.41
CA LYS A 416 -3.52 -12.29 -5.12
C LYS A 416 -3.97 -13.65 -5.63
N ARG A 417 -3.07 -14.40 -6.29
CA ARG A 417 -3.34 -15.78 -6.74
C ARG A 417 -3.88 -16.65 -5.63
N PHE A 418 -3.27 -16.58 -4.44
CA PHE A 418 -3.72 -17.36 -3.31
C PHE A 418 -5.04 -16.86 -2.70
N HIS A 419 -5.27 -15.53 -2.66
CA HIS A 419 -6.59 -14.98 -2.28
C HIS A 419 -7.70 -15.46 -3.23
N VAL A 420 -7.45 -15.49 -4.54
CA VAL A 420 -8.39 -16.01 -5.53
C VAL A 420 -8.67 -17.50 -5.30
N ALA A 421 -7.63 -18.31 -5.07
CA ALA A 421 -7.80 -19.72 -4.75
C ALA A 421 -8.65 -19.96 -3.49
N ILE A 422 -8.43 -19.17 -2.42
CA ILE A 422 -9.27 -19.22 -1.21
C ILE A 422 -10.70 -18.82 -1.55
N LEU A 423 -10.91 -17.74 -2.30
CA LEU A 423 -12.25 -17.27 -2.65
C LEU A 423 -13.04 -18.30 -3.47
N GLN A 424 -12.41 -18.90 -4.49
CA GLN A 424 -13.02 -19.97 -5.28
C GLN A 424 -13.39 -21.18 -4.41
N TRP A 425 -12.52 -21.57 -3.47
CA TRP A 425 -12.83 -22.65 -2.51
C TRP A 425 -14.02 -22.28 -1.61
N VAL A 426 -14.04 -21.05 -1.08
CA VAL A 426 -15.14 -20.56 -0.24
C VAL A 426 -16.46 -20.55 -1.00
N ILE A 427 -16.46 -20.03 -2.23
CA ILE A 427 -17.64 -20.00 -3.10
C ILE A 427 -18.12 -21.42 -3.42
N SER A 428 -17.22 -22.32 -3.85
CA SER A 428 -17.57 -23.71 -4.20
C SER A 428 -18.05 -24.56 -3.03
N SER A 429 -17.84 -24.11 -1.78
CA SER A 429 -18.38 -24.77 -0.60
C SER A 429 -19.90 -24.61 -0.44
N ASP A 430 -20.48 -23.59 -1.09
CA ASP A 430 -21.86 -23.18 -0.94
C ASP A 430 -22.32 -22.92 0.52
N ASP A 431 -21.38 -22.57 1.41
CA ASP A 431 -21.64 -22.32 2.85
C ASP A 431 -21.67 -20.80 3.16
N PRO A 432 -22.85 -20.24 3.52
CA PRO A 432 -22.98 -18.82 3.88
C PRO A 432 -22.09 -18.42 5.06
N GLU A 433 -21.87 -19.32 6.02
CA GLU A 433 -21.03 -19.05 7.18
C GLU A 433 -19.56 -18.93 6.82
N LEU A 434 -19.09 -19.79 5.91
CA LEU A 434 -17.72 -19.74 5.41
C LEU A 434 -17.49 -18.47 4.58
N CYS A 435 -18.45 -18.10 3.72
CA CYS A 435 -18.42 -16.83 2.96
C CYS A 435 -18.37 -15.60 3.87
N CYS A 436 -19.23 -15.54 4.90
CA CYS A 436 -19.22 -14.46 5.90
C CYS A 436 -17.90 -14.43 6.68
N SER A 437 -17.38 -15.60 7.07
CA SER A 437 -16.11 -15.75 7.79
C SER A 437 -14.94 -15.27 6.93
N TYR A 438 -14.94 -15.57 5.63
CA TYR A 438 -13.94 -15.12 4.68
C TYR A 438 -13.91 -13.60 4.58
N LEU A 439 -15.07 -12.94 4.36
CA LEU A 439 -15.14 -11.48 4.30
C LEU A 439 -14.68 -10.83 5.62
N LYS A 440 -15.01 -11.43 6.76
CA LYS A 440 -14.53 -10.98 8.07
C LYS A 440 -13.01 -11.09 8.21
N ALA A 441 -12.41 -12.18 7.77
CA ALA A 441 -10.97 -12.37 7.77
C ALA A 441 -10.26 -11.44 6.77
N LEU A 442 -10.83 -11.26 5.57
CA LEU A 442 -10.33 -10.36 4.54
C LEU A 442 -10.33 -8.90 5.02
N ALA A 443 -11.38 -8.46 5.71
CA ALA A 443 -11.53 -7.09 6.23
C ALA A 443 -10.36 -6.62 7.11
N VAL A 444 -9.70 -7.55 7.79
CA VAL A 444 -8.56 -7.29 8.69
C VAL A 444 -7.25 -7.89 8.20
N SER A 445 -7.25 -8.56 7.04
CA SER A 445 -6.06 -9.22 6.49
C SER A 445 -4.98 -8.18 6.14
N PRO A 446 -3.72 -8.37 6.55
CA PRO A 446 -2.63 -7.46 6.19
C PRO A 446 -2.36 -7.44 4.68
N SER A 447 -2.69 -8.52 3.96
CA SER A 447 -2.48 -8.65 2.51
C SER A 447 -3.72 -8.38 1.66
N ARG A 448 -4.86 -7.94 2.23
CA ARG A 448 -6.11 -7.70 1.48
C ARG A 448 -5.97 -6.75 0.29
N VAL A 449 -4.99 -5.84 0.32
CA VAL A 449 -4.69 -4.96 -0.82
C VAL A 449 -4.33 -5.73 -2.09
N ALA A 450 -3.74 -6.93 -1.97
CA ALA A 450 -3.45 -7.79 -3.11
C ALA A 450 -4.74 -8.25 -3.80
N MET A 451 -5.77 -8.63 -3.03
CA MET A 451 -7.06 -9.05 -3.59
C MET A 451 -7.74 -7.93 -4.39
N TYR A 452 -7.59 -6.68 -3.96
CA TYR A 452 -8.22 -5.52 -4.62
C TYR A 452 -7.36 -4.91 -5.74
N SER A 453 -6.12 -5.38 -5.91
CA SER A 453 -5.17 -4.82 -6.88
C SER A 453 -5.34 -5.47 -8.24
N ASP A 454 -5.87 -4.72 -9.20
CA ASP A 454 -6.18 -5.25 -10.53
C ASP A 454 -5.31 -4.65 -11.64
N VAL A 455 -5.19 -5.41 -12.72
CA VAL A 455 -4.55 -5.00 -13.97
C VAL A 455 -5.56 -5.17 -15.08
N ASP A 456 -5.82 -4.09 -15.79
CA ASP A 456 -6.64 -4.15 -17.01
C ASP A 456 -5.88 -4.92 -18.09
N LEU A 457 -6.36 -6.12 -18.39
CA LEU A 457 -5.79 -7.01 -19.39
C LEU A 457 -6.32 -6.76 -20.81
N ASN A 458 -7.41 -5.99 -20.96
CA ASN A 458 -8.02 -5.73 -22.27
C ASN A 458 -7.05 -5.11 -23.28
N PRO A 459 -6.13 -4.18 -22.92
CA PRO A 459 -5.15 -3.65 -23.85
C PRO A 459 -4.16 -4.68 -24.42
N TYR A 460 -4.11 -5.88 -23.84
CA TYR A 460 -3.25 -6.98 -24.26
C TYR A 460 -4.01 -8.07 -25.03
N ALA A 461 -5.35 -8.01 -25.04
CA ALA A 461 -6.18 -8.90 -25.84
C ALA A 461 -6.13 -8.49 -27.32
N ALA A 462 -6.14 -9.46 -28.23
CA ALA A 462 -6.23 -9.20 -29.67
C ALA A 462 -7.61 -8.66 -30.12
N GLN A 463 -8.52 -8.41 -29.18
CA GLN A 463 -9.88 -7.94 -29.43
C GLN A 463 -9.94 -6.41 -29.56
N ASP A 464 -10.98 -5.93 -30.22
CA ASP A 464 -11.22 -4.50 -30.40
C ASP A 464 -11.34 -3.81 -29.03
N ILE A 465 -10.45 -2.84 -28.76
CA ILE A 465 -10.40 -2.05 -27.52
C ILE A 465 -11.67 -1.23 -27.28
N THR A 466 -12.65 -1.30 -28.19
CA THR A 466 -14.00 -0.74 -28.02
C THR A 466 -14.88 -1.54 -27.06
N ILE A 467 -14.53 -2.81 -26.77
CA ILE A 467 -15.28 -3.66 -25.82
C ILE A 467 -14.74 -3.42 -24.40
N ILE A 468 -15.54 -2.76 -23.57
CA ILE A 468 -15.25 -2.56 -22.15
C ILE A 468 -15.65 -3.83 -21.39
N GLY A 469 -14.72 -4.36 -20.58
CA GLY A 469 -15.05 -5.43 -19.63
C GLY A 469 -15.14 -6.82 -20.24
N VAL A 470 -14.24 -7.20 -21.15
CA VAL A 470 -14.06 -8.63 -21.45
C VAL A 470 -13.62 -9.29 -20.13
N THR A 471 -14.49 -10.15 -19.60
CA THR A 471 -14.32 -10.80 -18.30
C THR A 471 -13.22 -11.86 -18.32
N ASP A 472 -12.95 -12.42 -19.50
CA ASP A 472 -11.87 -13.38 -19.75
C ASP A 472 -11.18 -13.06 -21.08
N PRO A 473 -10.31 -12.02 -21.12
CA PRO A 473 -9.54 -11.75 -22.31
C PRO A 473 -8.63 -12.96 -22.55
N ASP A 474 -8.67 -13.55 -23.74
CA ASP A 474 -7.82 -14.70 -24.10
C ASP A 474 -6.35 -14.25 -24.24
N VAL A 475 -5.72 -14.02 -23.09
CA VAL A 475 -4.42 -13.39 -22.92
C VAL A 475 -3.63 -14.22 -21.96
N ARG A 476 -2.57 -14.85 -22.46
CA ARG A 476 -1.63 -15.54 -21.58
C ARG A 476 -0.82 -14.54 -20.75
N VAL A 477 -0.64 -14.84 -19.46
CA VAL A 477 0.23 -14.05 -18.58
C VAL A 477 1.68 -14.10 -19.08
N LYS A 478 2.30 -12.92 -19.27
CA LYS A 478 3.68 -12.76 -19.74
C LYS A 478 4.50 -11.93 -18.74
N PRO A 479 5.84 -12.03 -18.74
CA PRO A 479 6.73 -11.19 -17.92
C PRO A 479 6.41 -9.69 -17.99
N ASN A 480 6.06 -9.17 -19.17
CA ASN A 480 5.68 -7.76 -19.32
C ASN A 480 4.38 -7.39 -18.58
N HIS A 481 3.43 -8.32 -18.39
CA HIS A 481 2.23 -8.08 -17.58
C HIS A 481 2.61 -7.92 -16.10
N PHE A 482 3.56 -8.72 -15.63
CA PHE A 482 4.13 -8.59 -14.29
C PHE A 482 4.91 -7.29 -14.08
N ILE A 483 5.78 -6.93 -15.02
CA ILE A 483 6.54 -5.67 -14.95
C ILE A 483 5.57 -4.50 -14.92
N ARG A 484 4.52 -4.54 -15.75
CA ARG A 484 3.46 -3.54 -15.75
C ARG A 484 2.69 -3.48 -14.45
N PHE A 485 2.30 -4.64 -13.92
CA PHE A 485 1.66 -4.75 -12.60
C PHE A 485 2.53 -4.06 -11.54
N SER A 486 3.82 -4.37 -11.51
CA SER A 486 4.79 -3.82 -10.56
C SER A 486 4.97 -2.31 -10.72
N GLY A 487 5.12 -1.82 -11.96
CA GLY A 487 5.22 -0.39 -12.27
C GLY A 487 3.96 0.39 -11.89
N ASN A 488 2.78 -0.22 -12.06
CA ASN A 488 1.50 0.36 -11.63
C ASN A 488 1.35 0.39 -10.10
N GLN A 489 1.93 -0.57 -9.39
CA GLN A 489 1.94 -0.61 -7.92
C GLN A 489 3.00 0.28 -7.28
N ALA A 490 3.78 1.01 -8.08
CA ALA A 490 4.68 2.04 -7.57
C ALA A 490 3.94 3.08 -6.72
N ALA A 491 4.68 3.73 -5.83
CA ALA A 491 4.14 4.76 -4.97
C ALA A 491 3.61 5.94 -5.79
N LEU A 492 2.59 6.64 -5.27
CA LEU A 492 1.89 7.68 -6.03
C LEU A 492 2.81 8.80 -6.53
N ASN A 493 3.86 9.12 -5.78
CA ASN A 493 4.88 10.09 -6.23
C ASN A 493 5.62 9.61 -7.49
N TYR A 494 5.92 8.32 -7.63
CA TYR A 494 6.52 7.79 -8.86
C TYR A 494 5.57 7.94 -10.05
N ILE A 495 4.27 7.76 -9.82
CA ILE A 495 3.26 7.88 -10.87
C ILE A 495 3.11 9.33 -11.33
N ILE A 496 3.23 10.28 -10.40
CA ILE A 496 3.20 11.72 -10.69
C ILE A 496 4.47 12.17 -11.45
N HIS A 497 5.63 11.58 -11.16
CA HIS A 497 6.93 12.06 -11.65
C HIS A 497 7.50 11.30 -12.84
N PHE A 498 7.15 10.02 -13.03
CA PHE A 498 7.68 9.17 -14.09
C PHE A 498 6.58 8.73 -15.05
N ARG A 499 6.92 8.66 -16.33
CA ARG A 499 6.07 8.06 -17.37
C ARG A 499 5.93 6.56 -17.15
N PRO A 500 4.86 5.93 -17.67
CA PRO A 500 4.66 4.51 -17.45
C PRO A 500 5.83 3.63 -17.90
N GLU A 501 6.46 3.94 -19.03
CA GLU A 501 7.62 3.20 -19.56
C GLU A 501 8.89 3.40 -18.72
N GLU A 502 9.01 4.53 -18.03
CA GLU A 502 10.10 4.79 -17.09
C GLU A 502 9.90 3.96 -15.81
N ARG A 503 8.65 3.85 -15.33
CA ARG A 503 8.33 3.03 -14.16
C ARG A 503 8.50 1.54 -14.42
N ASP A 504 8.10 1.08 -15.60
CA ASP A 504 8.28 -0.32 -16.01
C ASP A 504 9.79 -0.66 -16.08
N ARG A 505 10.62 0.24 -16.62
CA ARG A 505 12.09 0.12 -16.60
C ARG A 505 12.65 0.13 -15.18
N LEU A 506 12.19 1.03 -14.31
CA LEU A 506 12.61 1.10 -12.91
C LEU A 506 12.25 -0.19 -12.15
N ALA A 507 11.04 -0.71 -12.35
CA ALA A 507 10.59 -1.95 -11.73
C ALA A 507 11.45 -3.14 -12.18
N HIS A 508 11.77 -3.21 -13.47
CA HIS A 508 12.63 -4.26 -14.00
C HIS A 508 14.07 -4.16 -13.50
N ALA A 509 14.67 -2.97 -13.61
CA ALA A 509 16.06 -2.73 -13.22
C ALA A 509 16.28 -2.94 -11.72
N ALA A 510 15.35 -2.48 -10.88
CA ALA A 510 15.45 -2.68 -9.44
C ALA A 510 15.55 -4.17 -9.07
N LEU A 511 14.85 -5.05 -9.80
CA LEU A 511 14.81 -6.48 -9.50
C LEU A 511 16.02 -7.23 -10.09
N GLU A 512 16.52 -6.82 -11.26
CA GLU A 512 17.75 -7.37 -11.85
C GLU A 512 19.00 -7.12 -11.00
N ILE A 513 19.04 -5.99 -10.27
CA ILE A 513 20.19 -5.66 -9.40
C ILE A 513 20.33 -6.66 -8.24
N TYR A 514 19.21 -7.15 -7.70
CA TYR A 514 19.21 -8.06 -6.55
C TYR A 514 19.24 -9.54 -6.95
N ILE A 515 18.87 -9.89 -8.19
CA ILE A 515 18.64 -11.27 -8.59
C ILE A 515 19.37 -11.57 -9.90
N LYS A 516 20.44 -12.35 -9.80
CA LYS A 516 21.07 -12.95 -10.99
C LYS A 516 20.07 -13.89 -11.66
N HIS A 517 19.90 -13.80 -12.99
CA HIS A 517 18.89 -14.54 -13.75
C HIS A 517 17.43 -14.19 -13.38
N TYR A 518 17.17 -12.92 -13.02
CA TYR A 518 15.84 -12.47 -12.62
C TYR A 518 14.75 -12.72 -13.67
N THR A 519 15.05 -12.49 -14.95
CA THR A 519 14.07 -12.66 -16.02
C THR A 519 13.62 -14.12 -16.13
N GLU A 520 14.56 -15.05 -15.99
CA GLU A 520 14.27 -16.48 -15.98
C GLU A 520 13.52 -16.90 -14.72
N PHE A 521 13.88 -16.34 -13.56
CA PHE A 521 13.10 -16.52 -12.33
C PHE A 521 11.65 -16.11 -12.52
N LEU A 522 11.44 -14.93 -13.09
CA LEU A 522 10.11 -14.39 -13.34
C LEU A 522 9.31 -15.27 -14.32
N ILE A 523 9.95 -15.76 -15.38
CA ILE A 523 9.32 -16.68 -16.33
C ILE A 523 8.87 -17.96 -15.60
N GLU A 524 9.71 -18.54 -14.75
CA GLU A 524 9.35 -19.74 -13.99
C GLU A 524 8.19 -19.49 -13.02
N GLN A 525 8.12 -18.34 -12.33
CA GLN A 525 6.98 -18.03 -11.47
C GLN A 525 5.69 -17.83 -12.29
N ILE A 526 5.75 -17.05 -13.37
CA ILE A 526 4.59 -16.71 -14.21
C ILE A 526 4.04 -17.91 -14.97
N ARG A 527 4.87 -18.91 -15.30
CA ARG A 527 4.42 -20.15 -15.94
C ARG A 527 3.30 -20.85 -15.18
N HIS A 528 3.22 -20.65 -13.86
CA HIS A 528 2.16 -21.22 -13.05
C HIS A 528 0.89 -20.37 -12.98
N ALA A 529 0.91 -19.11 -13.44
CA ALA A 529 -0.23 -18.21 -13.40
C ALA A 529 -1.21 -18.43 -14.57
N ASP A 530 -2.48 -18.11 -14.35
CA ASP A 530 -3.53 -18.07 -15.39
C ASP A 530 -4.25 -16.71 -15.39
N VAL A 531 -5.17 -16.50 -16.32
CA VAL A 531 -5.98 -15.27 -16.41
C VAL A 531 -6.88 -15.09 -15.19
N GLU A 532 -7.40 -16.19 -14.65
CA GLU A 532 -8.25 -16.17 -13.44
C GLU A 532 -7.54 -15.54 -12.23
N ASP A 533 -6.21 -15.69 -12.15
CA ASP A 533 -5.39 -15.08 -11.09
C ASP A 533 -5.40 -13.54 -11.14
N LEU A 534 -5.78 -12.97 -12.29
CA LEU A 534 -5.84 -11.53 -12.53
C LEU A 534 -7.27 -10.99 -12.57
N THR A 535 -8.27 -11.86 -12.48
CA THR A 535 -9.68 -11.47 -12.38
C THR A 535 -9.89 -10.50 -11.22
N SER A 536 -10.67 -9.44 -11.47
CA SER A 536 -11.02 -8.47 -10.43
C SER A 536 -11.92 -9.11 -9.38
N PHE A 537 -11.76 -8.71 -8.12
CA PHE A 537 -12.65 -9.10 -7.04
C PHE A 537 -14.13 -8.77 -7.32
N ALA A 538 -14.41 -7.73 -8.11
CA ALA A 538 -15.78 -7.39 -8.53
C ALA A 538 -16.49 -8.56 -9.22
N TRP A 539 -15.79 -9.35 -10.03
CA TRP A 539 -16.41 -10.40 -10.82
C TRP A 539 -16.79 -11.64 -10.02
N PHE A 540 -16.28 -11.77 -8.79
CA PHE A 540 -16.70 -12.81 -7.85
C PHE A 540 -17.82 -12.33 -6.91
N SER A 541 -18.21 -11.04 -6.98
CA SER A 541 -19.12 -10.47 -5.98
C SER A 541 -20.55 -10.99 -6.08
N ASP A 542 -21.04 -11.26 -7.28
CA ASP A 542 -22.38 -11.81 -7.54
C ASP A 542 -22.56 -13.17 -6.85
N GLU A 543 -21.76 -14.16 -7.24
CA GLU A 543 -21.81 -15.52 -6.67
C GLU A 543 -21.53 -15.53 -5.15
N LEU A 544 -20.58 -14.72 -4.68
CA LEU A 544 -20.31 -14.60 -3.24
C LEU A 544 -21.51 -14.04 -2.48
N VAL A 545 -22.16 -13.00 -3.00
CA VAL A 545 -23.33 -12.38 -2.37
C VAL A 545 -24.52 -13.32 -2.43
N GLU A 546 -24.77 -14.00 -3.55
CA GLU A 546 -25.85 -14.99 -3.69
C GLU A 546 -25.80 -16.06 -2.59
N ILE A 547 -24.60 -16.60 -2.31
CA ILE A 547 -24.41 -17.58 -1.24
C ILE A 547 -24.68 -16.96 0.13
N ILE A 548 -24.16 -15.76 0.40
CA ILE A 548 -24.39 -15.08 1.69
C ILE A 548 -25.88 -14.78 1.88
N MET A 549 -26.61 -14.45 0.82
CA MET A 549 -28.04 -14.15 0.84
C MET A 549 -28.92 -15.34 1.25
N LYS A 550 -28.39 -16.56 1.27
CA LYS A 550 -29.06 -17.73 1.88
C LYS A 550 -29.21 -17.59 3.40
N ASP A 551 -28.29 -16.88 4.06
CA ASP A 551 -28.39 -16.48 5.47
C ASP A 551 -27.64 -15.15 5.74
N PRO A 552 -28.25 -14.01 5.37
CA PRO A 552 -27.58 -12.71 5.46
C PRO A 552 -27.33 -12.28 6.92
N THR A 553 -28.05 -12.86 7.89
CA THR A 553 -27.95 -12.48 9.30
C THR A 553 -26.59 -12.81 9.92
N LYS A 554 -25.84 -13.73 9.32
CA LYS A 554 -24.46 -14.07 9.72
C LYS A 554 -23.43 -13.00 9.35
N MET A 555 -23.76 -12.07 8.46
CA MET A 555 -22.80 -11.10 7.96
C MET A 555 -22.53 -9.97 8.97
N ASP A 556 -21.25 -9.78 9.29
CA ASP A 556 -20.78 -8.71 10.17
C ASP A 556 -20.75 -7.36 9.44
N SER A 557 -21.65 -6.46 9.82
CA SER A 557 -21.77 -5.12 9.22
C SER A 557 -20.47 -4.31 9.28
N ASP A 558 -19.66 -4.46 10.34
CA ASP A 558 -18.40 -3.72 10.46
C ASP A 558 -17.32 -4.28 9.52
N ALA A 559 -17.28 -5.61 9.37
CA ALA A 559 -16.42 -6.25 8.37
C ALA A 559 -16.82 -5.85 6.95
N LEU A 560 -18.12 -5.87 6.64
CA LEU A 560 -18.64 -5.48 5.34
C LEU A 560 -18.29 -4.02 5.01
N ARG A 561 -18.51 -3.11 5.97
CA ARG A 561 -18.13 -1.69 5.84
C ARG A 561 -16.65 -1.52 5.51
N LEU A 562 -15.78 -2.33 6.09
CA LEU A 562 -14.34 -2.29 5.85
C LEU A 562 -13.96 -2.77 4.46
N VAL A 563 -14.51 -3.90 4.02
CA VAL A 563 -14.29 -4.45 2.68
C VAL A 563 -14.74 -3.45 1.61
N LEU A 564 -15.98 -2.94 1.72
CA LEU A 564 -16.53 -1.94 0.80
C LEU A 564 -15.64 -0.68 0.74
N HIS A 565 -15.23 -0.18 1.90
CA HIS A 565 -14.43 1.03 1.98
C HIS A 565 -13.03 0.87 1.39
N ASP A 566 -12.33 -0.23 1.70
CA ASP A 566 -10.96 -0.45 1.23
C ASP A 566 -10.91 -0.84 -0.26
N TYR A 567 -11.89 -1.62 -0.74
CA TYR A 567 -12.04 -1.91 -2.17
C TYR A 567 -12.21 -0.60 -2.97
N TYR A 568 -13.17 0.25 -2.58
CA TYR A 568 -13.40 1.52 -3.26
C TYR A 568 -12.12 2.38 -3.33
N ARG A 569 -11.37 2.46 -2.23
CA ARG A 569 -10.13 3.24 -2.20
C ARG A 569 -9.10 2.75 -3.20
N ILE A 570 -8.90 1.44 -3.32
CA ILE A 570 -7.94 0.90 -4.29
C ILE A 570 -8.37 1.22 -5.72
N ILE A 571 -9.66 1.08 -6.03
CA ILE A 571 -10.19 1.43 -7.36
C ILE A 571 -10.09 2.95 -7.63
N GLN A 572 -10.31 3.80 -6.63
CA GLN A 572 -10.07 5.25 -6.76
C GLN A 572 -8.60 5.61 -6.97
N ILE A 573 -7.68 4.90 -6.31
CA ILE A 573 -6.24 5.07 -6.55
C ILE A 573 -5.93 4.69 -7.99
N ALA A 574 -6.44 3.55 -8.48
CA ALA A 574 -6.29 3.16 -9.88
C ALA A 574 -6.83 4.25 -10.83
N GLN A 575 -7.98 4.85 -10.53
CA GLN A 575 -8.55 5.97 -11.29
C GLN A 575 -7.62 7.19 -11.31
N ILE A 576 -7.05 7.57 -10.16
CA ILE A 576 -6.07 8.67 -10.07
C ILE A 576 -4.83 8.33 -10.91
N ARG A 577 -4.37 7.08 -10.90
CA ARG A 577 -3.22 6.62 -11.69
C ARG A 577 -3.47 6.77 -13.19
N VAL A 578 -4.63 6.34 -13.68
CA VAL A 578 -5.04 6.52 -15.09
C VAL A 578 -5.05 8.00 -15.49
N VAL A 579 -5.52 8.88 -14.59
CA VAL A 579 -5.53 10.34 -14.82
C VAL A 579 -4.12 10.94 -14.79
N ALA A 580 -3.29 10.56 -13.81
CA ALA A 580 -1.94 11.10 -13.59
C ALA A 580 -0.96 10.69 -14.70
N ASP A 581 -1.07 9.45 -15.20
CA ASP A 581 -0.29 8.94 -16.33
C ASP A 581 -0.45 9.77 -17.61
N ASN A 582 -1.50 10.60 -17.66
CA ASN A 582 -1.93 11.33 -18.84
C ASN A 582 -2.05 12.84 -18.55
N HIS A 583 -1.24 13.42 -17.65
CA HIS A 583 -1.35 14.84 -17.28
C HIS A 583 -1.19 15.84 -18.44
N VAL A 584 -0.42 15.48 -19.50
CA VAL A 584 -0.26 16.30 -20.72
C VAL A 584 -1.58 16.45 -21.49
N ILE A 585 -2.48 15.49 -21.32
CA ILE A 585 -3.75 15.35 -22.02
C ILE A 585 -4.86 16.14 -21.30
N LEU A 586 -4.82 16.23 -19.97
CA LEU A 586 -5.79 16.99 -19.16
C LEU A 586 -5.59 18.50 -19.18
N GLN A 587 -4.40 18.99 -19.56
CA GLN A 587 -4.18 20.41 -19.84
C GLN A 587 -4.87 20.87 -21.14
N GLY A 588 -5.34 19.92 -21.97
CA GLY A 588 -6.00 20.13 -23.25
C GLY A 588 -7.52 20.32 -23.21
N GLY A 589 -8.11 20.78 -22.10
CA GLY A 589 -9.51 21.22 -22.07
C GLY A 589 -10.59 20.13 -22.21
N LYS A 590 -11.82 20.50 -21.80
CA LYS A 590 -12.96 19.62 -21.50
C LYS A 590 -13.66 18.94 -22.70
N ASN A 591 -13.14 19.08 -23.91
CA ASN A 591 -13.73 18.49 -25.13
C ASN A 591 -12.67 17.65 -25.84
N LEU A 592 -12.54 16.41 -25.39
CA LEU A 592 -11.65 15.44 -26.03
C LEU A 592 -12.35 14.89 -27.28
N PRO A 593 -11.73 14.88 -28.46
CA PRO A 593 -12.37 14.45 -29.70
C PRO A 593 -12.35 12.92 -29.79
N PHE A 594 -13.14 12.25 -28.94
CA PHE A 594 -13.25 10.78 -28.89
C PHE A 594 -13.82 10.16 -30.17
N ASN A 595 -14.33 10.97 -31.10
CA ASN A 595 -14.96 10.54 -32.35
C ASN A 595 -14.15 10.95 -33.60
N ASP A 596 -12.96 11.53 -33.42
CA ASP A 596 -12.12 11.97 -34.52
C ASP A 596 -10.94 11.00 -34.70
N ALA A 597 -11.11 10.01 -35.58
CA ALA A 597 -10.08 9.02 -35.87
C ALA A 597 -8.85 9.62 -36.60
N GLU A 598 -8.97 10.82 -37.18
CA GLU A 598 -7.87 11.53 -37.83
C GLU A 598 -7.00 12.30 -36.83
N PHE A 599 -7.49 12.48 -35.60
CA PHE A 599 -6.73 13.11 -34.53
C PHE A 599 -5.57 12.21 -34.06
N SER A 600 -4.35 12.74 -34.09
CA SER A 600 -3.12 11.98 -33.82
C SER A 600 -3.02 11.32 -32.43
N GLY A 601 -3.85 11.74 -31.47
CA GLY A 601 -3.93 11.12 -30.14
C GLY A 601 -5.11 10.16 -29.95
N TYR A 602 -5.97 9.92 -30.96
CA TYR A 602 -7.23 9.18 -30.83
C TYR A 602 -7.08 7.87 -30.05
N TRP A 603 -6.12 7.02 -30.42
CA TRP A 603 -5.88 5.73 -29.77
C TRP A 603 -5.47 5.85 -28.29
N VAL A 604 -4.69 6.87 -27.93
CA VAL A 604 -4.31 7.13 -26.54
C VAL A 604 -5.54 7.55 -25.73
N TYR A 605 -6.39 8.40 -26.30
CA TYR A 605 -7.64 8.83 -25.67
C TYR A 605 -8.65 7.68 -25.50
N THR A 606 -8.80 6.84 -26.51
CA THR A 606 -9.66 5.64 -26.46
C THR A 606 -9.20 4.67 -25.38
N LYS A 607 -7.89 4.43 -25.26
CA LYS A 607 -7.33 3.60 -24.20
C LYS A 607 -7.60 4.17 -22.80
N ILE A 608 -7.44 5.48 -22.61
CA ILE A 608 -7.73 6.14 -21.32
C ILE A 608 -9.21 6.04 -20.99
N LYS A 609 -10.09 6.29 -21.95
CA LYS A 609 -11.54 6.19 -21.77
C LYS A 609 -11.92 4.77 -21.37
N HIS A 610 -11.42 3.77 -22.10
CA HIS A 610 -11.65 2.35 -21.80
C HIS A 610 -11.20 1.99 -20.38
N GLN A 611 -10.00 2.37 -19.97
CA GLN A 611 -9.51 2.12 -18.61
C GLN A 611 -10.40 2.74 -17.53
N ARG A 612 -10.89 3.97 -17.76
CA ARG A 612 -11.80 4.65 -16.84
C ARG A 612 -13.16 3.95 -16.76
N ASP A 613 -13.70 3.57 -17.91
CA ASP A 613 -14.99 2.89 -18.01
C ASP A 613 -14.90 1.48 -17.40
N TRP A 614 -13.78 0.77 -17.56
CA TRP A 614 -13.50 -0.52 -16.93
C TRP A 614 -13.43 -0.43 -15.40
N LEU A 615 -12.80 0.62 -14.85
CA LEU A 615 -12.82 0.86 -13.39
C LEU A 615 -14.22 1.22 -12.89
N ALA A 616 -14.99 2.00 -13.64
CA ALA A 616 -16.37 2.32 -13.28
C ALA A 616 -17.29 1.10 -13.35
N ALA A 617 -17.09 0.21 -14.32
CA ALA A 617 -17.83 -1.05 -14.41
C ALA A 617 -17.59 -1.93 -13.16
N GLN A 618 -16.34 -2.06 -12.73
CA GLN A 618 -16.00 -2.76 -11.48
C GLN A 618 -16.70 -2.16 -10.25
N VAL A 619 -16.70 -0.84 -10.11
CA VAL A 619 -17.43 -0.17 -9.02
C VAL A 619 -18.92 -0.48 -9.11
N ASN A 620 -19.53 -0.36 -10.28
CA ASN A 620 -20.96 -0.58 -10.42
C ASN A 620 -21.37 -2.02 -10.09
N ILE A 621 -20.62 -3.01 -10.58
CA ILE A 621 -20.91 -4.42 -10.31
C ILE A 621 -20.77 -4.68 -8.82
N PHE A 622 -19.59 -4.43 -8.27
CA PHE A 622 -19.31 -4.73 -6.87
C PHE A 622 -20.29 -4.02 -5.91
N PHE A 623 -20.54 -2.73 -6.10
CA PHE A 623 -21.42 -1.99 -5.18
C PHE A 623 -22.91 -2.23 -5.41
N SER A 624 -23.33 -2.75 -6.56
CA SER A 624 -24.73 -3.18 -6.76
C SER A 624 -25.01 -4.44 -5.96
N GLU A 625 -24.18 -5.48 -6.11
CA GLU A 625 -24.37 -6.75 -5.38
C GLU A 625 -24.32 -6.53 -3.86
N PHE A 626 -23.30 -5.81 -3.38
CA PHE A 626 -23.18 -5.55 -1.95
C PHE A 626 -24.23 -4.59 -1.39
N LYS A 627 -24.89 -3.76 -2.23
CA LYS A 627 -26.03 -2.95 -1.79
C LYS A 627 -27.21 -3.85 -1.43
N GLU A 628 -27.52 -4.83 -2.26
CA GLU A 628 -28.60 -5.79 -2.00
C GLU A 628 -28.37 -6.53 -0.68
N LEU A 629 -27.13 -7.00 -0.46
CA LEU A 629 -26.75 -7.59 0.81
C LEU A 629 -26.92 -6.62 2.00
N CYS A 630 -26.52 -5.35 1.84
CA CYS A 630 -26.67 -4.33 2.89
C CYS A 630 -28.15 -4.09 3.25
N GLU A 631 -29.05 -4.14 2.27
CA GLU A 631 -30.48 -4.00 2.47
C GLU A 631 -31.04 -5.24 3.19
N ALA A 632 -30.62 -6.45 2.79
CA ALA A 632 -31.04 -7.70 3.40
C ALA A 632 -30.62 -7.84 4.87
N ILE A 633 -29.44 -7.34 5.26
CA ILE A 633 -29.01 -7.30 6.67
C ILE A 633 -29.63 -6.15 7.47
N GLY A 634 -30.48 -5.32 6.86
CA GLY A 634 -31.12 -4.17 7.51
C GLY A 634 -30.20 -2.98 7.76
N ASN A 635 -29.06 -2.87 7.06
CA ASN A 635 -28.10 -1.78 7.21
C ASN A 635 -28.25 -0.72 6.12
N GLY A 636 -29.33 0.07 6.20
CA GLY A 636 -29.63 1.13 5.24
C GLY A 636 -28.56 2.23 5.14
N GLN A 637 -27.74 2.43 6.17
CA GLN A 637 -26.60 3.36 6.08
C GLN A 637 -25.52 2.85 5.13
N LEU A 638 -25.19 1.55 5.18
CA LEU A 638 -24.23 0.95 4.25
C LEU A 638 -24.79 0.89 2.82
N ALA A 639 -26.07 0.56 2.64
CA ALA A 639 -26.72 0.59 1.33
C ALA A 639 -26.63 1.99 0.68
N ASN A 640 -26.91 3.05 1.45
CA ASN A 640 -26.74 4.43 1.00
C ASN A 640 -25.28 4.79 0.66
N ILE A 641 -24.30 4.20 1.38
CA ILE A 641 -22.89 4.36 1.04
C ILE A 641 -22.60 3.72 -0.31
N CYS A 642 -23.08 2.50 -0.59
CA CYS A 642 -22.93 1.85 -1.89
C CYS A 642 -23.46 2.74 -3.03
N ASP A 643 -24.69 3.24 -2.90
CA ASP A 643 -25.30 4.16 -3.86
C ASP A 643 -24.48 5.44 -4.07
N SER A 644 -24.01 6.05 -2.99
CA SER A 644 -23.19 7.25 -3.05
C SER A 644 -21.86 7.00 -3.78
N ARG A 645 -21.24 5.85 -3.53
CA ARG A 645 -19.94 5.48 -4.11
C ARG A 645 -20.01 5.25 -5.60
N MET A 646 -21.08 4.59 -6.08
CA MET A 646 -21.37 4.45 -7.52
C MET A 646 -21.60 5.82 -8.18
N LYS A 647 -22.45 6.67 -7.58
CA LYS A 647 -22.80 8.00 -8.14
C LYS A 647 -21.62 8.98 -8.17
N ASN A 648 -20.73 8.92 -7.19
CA ASN A 648 -19.66 9.89 -6.99
C ASN A 648 -18.28 9.39 -7.42
N PHE A 649 -18.15 8.19 -8.01
CA PHE A 649 -16.86 7.60 -8.36
C PHE A 649 -15.89 8.53 -9.10
N TYR A 650 -16.37 9.26 -10.11
CA TYR A 650 -15.54 10.20 -10.87
C TYR A 650 -15.29 11.55 -10.17
N ARG A 651 -16.01 11.86 -9.10
CA ARG A 651 -15.95 13.14 -8.38
C ARG A 651 -15.11 13.05 -7.12
N ASP A 652 -15.12 11.90 -6.47
CA ASP A 652 -14.36 11.68 -5.25
C ASP A 652 -12.85 11.64 -5.59
N ILE A 653 -12.05 12.41 -4.87
CA ILE A 653 -10.60 12.50 -5.06
C ILE A 653 -9.92 12.09 -3.75
N ILE A 654 -8.96 11.17 -3.82
CA ILE A 654 -8.09 10.84 -2.70
C ILE A 654 -6.95 11.87 -2.63
N PRO A 655 -6.66 12.46 -1.46
CA PRO A 655 -5.56 13.40 -1.31
C PRO A 655 -4.23 12.80 -1.76
N THR A 656 -3.48 13.55 -2.56
CA THR A 656 -2.13 13.17 -3.00
C THR A 656 -1.09 13.83 -2.10
N PRO A 657 0.12 13.25 -1.98
CA PRO A 657 1.21 13.90 -1.24
C PRO A 657 1.53 15.27 -1.83
N GLU A 658 1.45 16.32 -1.01
CA GLU A 658 1.69 17.69 -1.46
C GLU A 658 3.17 18.07 -1.35
N ALA A 659 3.66 18.87 -2.28
CA ALA A 659 5.01 19.40 -2.17
C ALA A 659 5.11 20.52 -1.14
N VAL A 660 6.30 20.72 -0.56
CA VAL A 660 6.56 21.89 0.31
C VAL A 660 6.21 23.17 -0.46
N PRO A 661 5.42 24.12 0.08
CA PRO A 661 5.10 25.37 -0.60
C PRO A 661 6.36 26.10 -1.07
N SER A 662 6.37 26.60 -2.31
CA SER A 662 7.56 27.24 -2.92
C SER A 662 8.15 28.36 -2.06
N ARG A 663 7.31 29.14 -1.37
CA ARG A 663 7.71 30.20 -0.43
C ARG A 663 8.54 29.74 0.77
N PHE A 664 8.54 28.44 1.06
CA PHE A 664 9.28 27.84 2.18
C PHE A 664 10.52 27.06 1.72
N ARG A 665 10.71 26.85 0.40
CA ARG A 665 11.82 26.05 -0.13
C ARG A 665 13.13 26.85 -0.14
N ARG A 666 13.91 26.76 0.93
CA ARG A 666 15.22 27.45 1.01
C ARG A 666 16.28 26.83 0.10
N TRP A 667 16.14 25.53 -0.20
CA TRP A 667 16.98 24.78 -1.13
C TRP A 667 16.72 25.07 -2.60
N ALA A 668 15.57 25.63 -2.95
CA ALA A 668 15.19 25.92 -4.33
C ALA A 668 15.85 27.22 -4.82
N SER A 669 17.18 27.24 -4.91
CA SER A 669 17.90 28.29 -5.63
C SER A 669 17.82 28.05 -7.15
N PRO A 670 17.65 29.08 -8.01
CA PRO A 670 17.38 28.92 -9.44
C PRO A 670 18.46 28.22 -10.29
N LYS A 671 19.60 27.84 -9.70
CA LYS A 671 20.80 27.38 -10.42
C LYS A 671 20.88 25.87 -10.65
N ILE A 672 20.01 25.06 -10.06
CA ILE A 672 20.06 23.59 -10.20
C ILE A 672 18.67 23.09 -10.60
N ASN A 673 18.36 23.21 -11.89
CA ASN A 673 17.16 22.63 -12.50
C ASN A 673 17.58 21.81 -13.72
N ARG A 674 18.46 20.82 -13.51
CA ARG A 674 18.71 19.78 -14.51
C ARG A 674 17.71 18.66 -14.20
N LYS A 675 16.79 18.39 -15.14
CA LYS A 675 16.04 17.14 -15.13
C LYS A 675 17.06 16.02 -15.29
N MET A 676 17.30 15.25 -14.23
CA MET A 676 18.07 14.01 -14.35
C MET A 676 17.28 13.02 -15.20
N ASP A 677 17.97 12.36 -16.14
CA ASP A 677 17.42 11.25 -16.90
C ASP A 677 17.13 10.06 -15.95
N ALA A 678 16.16 9.21 -16.29
CA ALA A 678 15.88 7.96 -15.61
C ALA A 678 17.14 7.06 -15.48
N SER A 679 18.05 7.09 -16.46
CA SER A 679 19.33 6.38 -16.38
C SER A 679 20.24 6.92 -15.27
N GLU A 680 20.44 8.25 -15.24
CA GLU A 680 21.19 8.94 -14.18
C GLU A 680 20.53 8.72 -12.80
N LEU A 681 19.19 8.66 -12.75
CA LEU A 681 18.46 8.40 -11.52
C LEU A 681 18.62 6.97 -11.02
N ILE A 682 18.63 5.97 -11.91
CA ILE A 682 18.88 4.57 -11.56
C ILE A 682 20.28 4.42 -10.96
N ASP A 683 21.29 5.02 -11.58
CA ASP A 683 22.68 4.95 -11.08
C ASP A 683 22.87 5.72 -9.75
N VAL A 684 22.04 6.74 -9.47
CA VAL A 684 22.01 7.46 -8.18
C VAL A 684 21.21 6.71 -7.10
N MET A 685 20.10 6.05 -7.48
CA MET A 685 19.22 5.31 -6.57
C MET A 685 19.80 3.97 -6.16
N PHE A 686 20.47 3.31 -7.11
CA PHE A 686 21.06 2.00 -6.95
C PHE A 686 22.52 2.10 -7.44
N PRO A 687 23.38 2.82 -6.70
CA PRO A 687 24.79 2.88 -7.07
C PRO A 687 25.30 1.46 -7.17
N ARG A 688 25.93 1.11 -8.31
CA ARG A 688 26.53 -0.20 -8.55
C ARG A 688 27.74 -0.38 -7.63
N GLY A 689 27.47 -0.58 -6.35
CA GLY A 689 28.40 -1.13 -5.37
C GLY A 689 28.33 -2.64 -5.42
N GLU A 690 29.44 -3.29 -5.06
CA GLU A 690 29.51 -4.76 -4.97
C GLU A 690 28.33 -5.33 -4.16
N PRO A 691 27.80 -6.50 -4.56
CA PRO A 691 26.68 -7.13 -3.87
C PRO A 691 27.02 -7.32 -2.39
N ARG A 692 26.13 -6.89 -1.51
CA ARG A 692 26.23 -7.15 -0.06
C ARG A 692 25.94 -8.60 0.25
#